data_AF-A0A1V4K2T8-F1
#
_entry.id   AF-A0A1V4K2T8-F1
#
_cell.length_a   1.000
_cell.length_b   1.000
_cell.length_c   1.000
_cell.angle_alpha   90.00
_cell.angle_beta   90.00
_cell.angle_gamma   90.00
#
_symmetry.space_group_name_H-M   'P 1'
#
loop_
_entity.id
_entity.type
_entity.pdbx_description
1 polymer ?
#
loop_
_entity_poly.entity_id
_entity_poly.type
_entity_poly.pdbx_seq_one_letter_code
_entity_poly.pdbx_strand_id
1 'polypeptide(L)'
;MAQPGPSSSTDVALLQRVAELEKVNAEFLRTKQQLEQEFNQKRRKFKELYLAKEEDLKRQNAVLQAAQDDLGQLRTQLMEAHAEMENIKAIATVSENTKQEAIDEVKRQWQEEVASLQAIMKETARDYELQYHHRLEQERAQWNQYRENVEREIAELRRRLSEGQEEENLENEMKKAQEDAEKLRSVVMPMEKEIAALKEKLTGAEEKIKELEASKVKELNHYLEAEKSCRTDLEMYVAVLNTQKSVLQEDAEKLRKELHEVCHLLEQERQQHNQLKHTWQKANDQFLESQRLLMRDMQRMEIVLTSEQLRQVEELKKKDQEEDDQQRLSKRKEQKQKDSDDETKASCSLAPEETLAQLSNEEVQVNSTHGSVHSLDADLLLSSGESFNKSENDMFKDGLRRAQSTDSLGTSGSLQSKALGYNNKAKSAGNLDESDFGPLVGADSVSENFDTASLGSLQMPSGFMLTKDQEKAIKAMTPEQEETASLLSSVTQGVESAYVSPSGYRLVSETEWNLLQKEVQNAGNKLGRRCDMCSNYEKQLQGIQIQEAETRDQVKKLQVMLRQANDQLEKTMKDKQELEDYMKQSAEDSSNQISLLMAKCQKSENFLSELQQAFSQAKRSVQEQMAVLTQSREQVSEELVRLQKDNESLQGKHSLHVSLQQAEDFILPEAAEELPSISSLKAELERIKAEKEQLESSSQENLQRLESLQETKNTLEEQLKKETAAKANLEQLVFEEKNKAQRLQTELDVSEQVQRDFVKLSQTLQVQLERIRQADSLERIRAILNDTKLTDINQLPET
;
A
#
# COMPACT_ATOMS: atom_id res chain seq x y z
N MET A 1 142.52 58.87 15.12
CA MET A 1 141.11 59.16 14.79
C MET A 1 140.36 57.84 14.70
N ALA A 2 139.13 57.83 15.25
CA ALA A 2 138.08 56.80 15.21
C ALA A 2 138.25 55.52 16.07
N GLN A 3 137.47 55.50 17.17
CA GLN A 3 137.05 54.32 17.92
C GLN A 3 136.07 53.45 17.08
N PRO A 4 136.04 52.12 17.27
CA PRO A 4 134.89 51.30 16.88
C PRO A 4 133.89 51.24 18.05
N GLY A 5 132.67 51.73 17.81
CA GLY A 5 131.54 51.65 18.75
C GLY A 5 130.82 50.28 18.70
N PRO A 6 129.96 49.97 19.69
CA PRO A 6 129.30 48.67 19.82
C PRO A 6 127.98 48.66 19.01
N SER A 7 127.93 47.97 17.86
CA SER A 7 126.73 47.89 17.00
C SER A 7 126.20 46.48 16.72
N SER A 8 126.78 45.43 17.32
CA SER A 8 126.39 44.03 17.01
C SER A 8 125.21 43.48 17.83
N SER A 9 124.74 44.20 18.86
CA SER A 9 123.59 43.79 19.70
C SER A 9 122.24 44.24 19.13
N THR A 10 122.21 45.40 18.46
CA THR A 10 120.99 46.02 17.92
C THR A 10 120.49 45.36 16.64
N ASP A 11 121.37 44.87 15.77
CA ASP A 11 120.99 44.22 14.50
C ASP A 11 120.36 42.84 14.72
N VAL A 12 120.81 42.09 15.74
CA VAL A 12 120.22 40.79 16.12
C VAL A 12 118.82 40.98 16.71
N ALA A 13 118.63 42.01 17.52
CA ALA A 13 117.32 42.37 18.08
C ALA A 13 116.32 42.82 16.99
N LEU A 14 116.79 43.56 15.98
CA LEU A 14 115.97 43.97 14.83
C LEU A 14 115.55 42.76 13.97
N LEU A 15 116.47 41.83 13.68
CA LEU A 15 116.15 40.61 12.93
C LEU A 15 115.17 39.70 13.68
N GLN A 16 115.32 39.57 15.01
CA GLN A 16 114.33 38.87 15.84
C GLN A 16 112.96 39.56 15.79
N ARG A 17 112.92 40.89 15.83
CA ARG A 17 111.66 41.64 15.75
C ARG A 17 110.96 41.50 14.38
N VAL A 18 111.72 41.47 13.29
CA VAL A 18 111.19 41.23 11.94
C VAL A 18 110.64 39.80 11.84
N ALA A 19 111.36 38.80 12.33
CA ALA A 19 110.88 37.41 12.35
C ALA A 19 109.62 37.24 13.22
N GLU A 20 109.53 37.93 14.36
CA GLU A 20 108.31 37.98 15.17
C GLU A 20 107.14 38.61 14.42
N LEU A 21 107.35 39.75 13.74
CA LEU A 21 106.31 40.42 12.97
C LEU A 21 105.85 39.59 11.76
N GLU A 22 106.75 38.89 11.07
CA GLU A 22 106.41 37.96 10.00
C GLU A 22 105.58 36.78 10.50
N LYS A 23 105.93 36.24 11.68
CA LYS A 23 105.15 35.20 12.34
C LYS A 23 103.75 35.68 12.71
N VAL A 24 103.64 36.87 13.32
CA VAL A 24 102.34 37.48 13.67
C VAL A 24 101.52 37.77 12.42
N ASN A 25 102.13 38.24 11.33
CA ASN A 25 101.43 38.51 10.08
C ASN A 25 100.94 37.20 9.41
N ALA A 26 101.75 36.13 9.46
CA ALA A 26 101.35 34.82 8.98
C ALA A 26 100.20 34.22 9.82
N GLU A 27 100.24 34.42 11.15
CA GLU A 27 99.14 34.05 12.05
C GLU A 27 97.88 34.86 11.75
N PHE A 28 97.98 36.17 11.52
CA PHE A 28 96.86 37.04 11.14
C PHE A 28 96.24 36.65 9.78
N LEU A 29 97.05 36.28 8.79
CA LEU A 29 96.56 35.79 7.50
C LEU A 29 95.81 34.46 7.65
N ARG A 30 96.30 33.55 8.50
CA ARG A 30 95.60 32.29 8.79
C ARG A 30 94.28 32.51 9.50
N THR A 31 94.23 33.40 10.49
CA THR A 31 92.97 33.70 11.20
C THR A 31 91.96 34.40 10.30
N LYS A 32 92.40 35.35 9.46
CA LYS A 32 91.55 35.96 8.43
C LYS A 32 90.94 34.91 7.49
N GLN A 33 91.78 33.99 6.99
CA GLN A 33 91.32 32.94 6.07
C GLN A 33 90.36 31.95 6.74
N GLN A 34 90.56 31.63 8.02
CA GLN A 34 89.60 30.85 8.82
C GLN A 34 88.26 31.57 8.96
N LEU A 35 88.26 32.86 9.32
CA LEU A 35 87.03 33.64 9.47
C LEU A 35 86.27 33.79 8.15
N GLU A 36 86.97 33.95 7.02
CA GLU A 36 86.36 33.97 5.69
C GLU A 36 85.73 32.62 5.32
N GLN A 37 86.38 31.50 5.66
CA GLN A 37 85.81 30.16 5.46
C GLN A 37 84.58 29.94 6.34
N GLU A 38 84.64 30.32 7.62
CA GLU A 38 83.51 30.23 8.54
C GLU A 38 82.33 31.10 8.08
N PHE A 39 82.59 32.32 7.62
CA PHE A 39 81.56 33.21 7.09
C PHE A 39 80.89 32.61 5.84
N ASN A 40 81.68 32.10 4.90
CA ASN A 40 81.15 31.45 3.70
C ASN A 40 80.37 30.17 4.03
N GLN A 41 80.81 29.40 5.03
CA GLN A 41 80.09 28.23 5.51
C GLN A 41 78.76 28.62 6.16
N LYS A 42 78.74 29.66 7.01
CA LYS A 42 77.52 30.21 7.61
C LYS A 42 76.55 30.73 6.55
N ARG A 43 77.06 31.46 5.54
CA ARG A 43 76.26 31.96 4.41
C ARG A 43 75.63 30.82 3.60
N ARG A 44 76.39 29.74 3.33
CA ARG A 44 75.86 28.56 2.62
C ARG A 44 74.74 27.90 3.42
N LYS A 45 74.96 27.67 4.71
CA LYS A 45 73.93 27.09 5.61
C LYS A 45 72.67 27.95 5.67
N PHE A 46 72.81 29.27 5.77
CA PHE A 46 71.65 30.19 5.74
C PHE A 46 70.88 30.12 4.42
N LYS A 47 71.58 30.04 3.29
CA LYS A 47 70.95 29.91 1.97
C LYS A 47 70.20 28.58 1.83
N GLU A 48 70.79 27.48 2.32
CA GLU A 48 70.14 26.17 2.34
C GLU A 48 68.89 26.18 3.23
N LEU A 49 68.96 26.77 4.43
CA LEU A 49 67.81 26.93 5.32
C LEU A 49 66.69 27.77 4.71
N TYR A 50 67.04 28.87 4.03
CA TYR A 50 66.05 29.72 3.38
C TYR A 50 65.32 28.99 2.25
N LEU A 51 66.05 28.27 1.40
CA LEU A 51 65.46 27.49 0.31
C LEU A 51 64.60 26.35 0.84
N ALA A 52 65.04 25.65 1.89
CA ALA A 52 64.23 24.63 2.55
C ALA A 52 62.93 25.21 3.09
N LYS A 53 62.97 26.39 3.73
CA LYS A 53 61.77 27.07 4.22
C LYS A 53 60.87 27.57 3.10
N GLU A 54 61.42 28.05 1.99
CA GLU A 54 60.63 28.45 0.83
C GLU A 54 59.89 27.25 0.21
N GLU A 55 60.55 26.09 0.13
CA GLU A 55 59.92 24.85 -0.31
C GLU A 55 58.85 24.36 0.67
N ASP A 56 59.10 24.42 1.98
CA ASP A 56 58.10 24.07 3.01
C ASP A 56 56.85 24.95 2.89
N LEU A 57 57.04 26.25 2.65
CA LEU A 57 55.93 27.20 2.48
C LEU A 57 55.12 26.90 1.21
N LYS A 58 55.79 26.49 0.12
CA LYS A 58 55.12 26.02 -1.10
C LYS A 58 54.34 24.73 -0.87
N ARG A 59 54.92 23.76 -0.14
CA ARG A 59 54.23 22.51 0.24
C ARG A 59 53.00 22.81 1.09
N GLN A 60 53.11 23.68 2.09
CA GLN A 60 52.00 24.08 2.94
C GLN A 60 50.88 24.79 2.15
N ASN A 61 51.22 25.70 1.24
CA ASN A 61 50.23 26.35 0.37
C ASN A 61 49.52 25.35 -0.55
N ALA A 62 50.23 24.37 -1.10
CA ALA A 62 49.62 23.33 -1.93
C ALA A 62 48.64 22.47 -1.12
N VAL A 63 48.99 22.10 0.12
CA VAL A 63 48.09 21.35 1.02
C VAL A 63 46.87 22.20 1.41
N LEU A 64 47.06 23.49 1.66
CA LEU A 64 45.96 24.40 2.01
C LEU A 64 44.99 24.58 0.82
N GLN A 65 45.51 24.70 -0.40
CA GLN A 65 44.71 24.76 -1.62
C GLN A 65 43.93 23.46 -1.84
N ALA A 66 44.57 22.29 -1.68
CA ALA A 66 43.90 21.00 -1.80
C ALA A 66 42.76 20.85 -0.76
N ALA A 67 43.00 21.26 0.49
CA ALA A 67 41.97 21.25 1.52
C ALA A 67 40.82 22.23 1.22
N GLN A 68 41.10 23.36 0.56
CA GLN A 68 40.08 24.30 0.10
C GLN A 68 39.23 23.72 -1.03
N ASP A 69 39.85 23.03 -1.97
CA ASP A 69 39.16 22.36 -3.07
C ASP A 69 38.28 21.22 -2.55
N ASP A 70 38.77 20.42 -1.60
CA ASP A 70 38.00 19.37 -0.92
C ASP A 70 36.80 19.94 -0.15
N LEU A 71 36.98 21.07 0.56
CA LEU A 71 35.88 21.78 1.21
C LEU A 71 34.82 22.28 0.21
N GLY A 72 35.26 22.74 -0.97
CA GLY A 72 34.37 23.13 -2.06
C GLY A 72 33.56 21.95 -2.61
N GLN A 73 34.20 20.80 -2.81
CA GLN A 73 33.54 19.57 -3.24
C GLN A 73 32.53 19.07 -2.20
N LEU A 74 32.92 19.03 -0.92
CA LEU A 74 32.04 18.63 0.19
C LEU A 74 30.83 19.56 0.33
N ARG A 75 31.01 20.87 0.14
CA ARG A 75 29.87 21.82 0.11
C ARG A 75 28.92 21.55 -1.05
N THR A 76 29.45 21.23 -2.22
CA THR A 76 28.65 20.92 -3.41
C THR A 76 27.85 19.64 -3.20
N GLN A 77 28.49 18.57 -2.71
CA GLN A 77 27.81 17.31 -2.36
C GLN A 77 26.73 17.51 -1.30
N LEU A 78 26.96 18.38 -0.31
CA LEU A 78 25.96 18.69 0.71
C LEU A 78 24.76 19.44 0.12
N MET A 79 24.98 20.37 -0.82
CA MET A 79 23.89 21.04 -1.54
C MET A 79 23.09 20.06 -2.42
N GLU A 80 23.76 19.15 -3.11
CA GLU A 80 23.12 18.12 -3.94
C GLU A 80 22.28 17.15 -3.09
N ALA A 81 22.85 16.61 -2.01
CA ALA A 81 22.12 15.74 -1.08
C ALA A 81 20.92 16.45 -0.42
N HIS A 82 21.04 17.76 -0.16
CA HIS A 82 19.93 18.55 0.36
C HIS A 82 18.81 18.70 -0.68
N ALA A 83 19.15 18.97 -1.94
CA ALA A 83 18.19 19.05 -3.03
C ALA A 83 17.48 17.70 -3.28
N GLU A 84 18.22 16.59 -3.21
CA GLU A 84 17.65 15.24 -3.32
C GLU A 84 16.67 14.95 -2.18
N MET A 85 17.02 15.31 -0.94
CA MET A 85 16.13 15.16 0.21
C MET A 85 14.83 15.97 0.03
N GLU A 86 14.91 17.22 -0.43
CA GLU A 86 13.72 18.03 -0.68
C GLU A 86 12.86 17.45 -1.82
N ASN A 87 13.48 16.89 -2.86
CA ASN A 87 12.76 16.20 -3.92
C ASN A 87 12.04 14.93 -3.41
N ILE A 88 12.71 14.12 -2.59
CA ILE A 88 12.12 12.94 -1.95
C ILE A 88 10.94 13.35 -1.07
N LYS A 89 11.06 14.43 -0.29
CA LYS A 89 9.95 14.95 0.52
C LYS A 89 8.77 15.37 -0.35
N ALA A 90 9.01 16.08 -1.44
CA ALA A 90 7.96 16.49 -2.38
C ALA A 90 7.25 15.27 -2.98
N ILE A 91 7.99 14.26 -3.45
CA ILE A 91 7.45 13.01 -3.99
C ILE A 91 6.62 12.26 -2.93
N ALA A 92 7.12 12.18 -1.70
CA ALA A 92 6.42 11.54 -0.59
C ALA A 92 5.10 12.25 -0.26
N THR A 93 5.09 13.60 -0.22
CA THR A 93 3.87 14.38 -0.02
C THR A 93 2.87 14.18 -1.14
N VAL A 94 3.31 14.19 -2.41
CA VAL A 94 2.42 13.91 -3.55
C VAL A 94 1.86 12.49 -3.46
N SER A 95 2.70 11.49 -3.16
CA SER A 95 2.25 10.11 -3.02
C SER A 95 1.23 9.94 -1.89
N GLU A 96 1.42 10.61 -0.75
CA GLU A 96 0.48 10.55 0.36
C GLU A 96 -0.85 11.21 0.00
N ASN A 97 -0.81 12.37 -0.65
CA ASN A 97 -2.01 13.04 -1.14
C ASN A 97 -2.77 12.18 -2.15
N THR A 98 -2.08 11.55 -3.11
CA THR A 98 -2.73 10.66 -4.09
C THR A 98 -3.36 9.43 -3.44
N LYS A 99 -2.73 8.84 -2.41
CA LYS A 99 -3.35 7.76 -1.63
C LYS A 99 -4.59 8.24 -0.88
N GLN A 100 -4.52 9.42 -0.27
CA GLN A 100 -5.63 10.02 0.46
C GLN A 100 -6.81 10.31 -0.48
N GLU A 101 -6.55 10.88 -1.65
CA GLU A 101 -7.54 11.11 -2.71
C GLU A 101 -8.20 9.80 -3.18
N ALA A 102 -7.41 8.74 -3.40
CA ALA A 102 -7.95 7.43 -3.79
C ALA A 102 -8.85 6.82 -2.69
N ILE A 103 -8.45 6.96 -1.42
CA ILE A 103 -9.27 6.51 -0.28
C ILE A 103 -10.58 7.31 -0.21
N ASP A 104 -10.52 8.63 -0.38
CA ASP A 104 -11.68 9.49 -0.28
C ASP A 104 -12.63 9.30 -1.47
N GLU A 105 -12.10 9.00 -2.66
CA GLU A 105 -12.88 8.58 -3.82
C GLU A 105 -13.63 7.27 -3.59
N VAL A 106 -12.98 6.25 -3.03
CA VAL A 106 -13.65 4.98 -2.67
C VAL A 106 -14.72 5.21 -1.60
N LYS A 107 -14.47 6.05 -0.60
CA LYS A 107 -15.48 6.41 0.41
C LYS A 107 -16.67 7.12 -0.23
N ARG A 108 -16.43 8.05 -1.16
CA ARG A 108 -17.47 8.78 -1.90
C ARG A 108 -18.33 7.81 -2.71
N GLN A 109 -17.71 6.91 -3.47
CA GLN A 109 -18.41 5.88 -4.23
C GLN A 109 -19.27 5.00 -3.31
N TRP A 110 -18.73 4.54 -2.18
CA TRP A 110 -19.51 3.76 -1.21
C TRP A 110 -20.70 4.54 -0.63
N GLN A 111 -20.51 5.83 -0.30
CA GLN A 111 -21.59 6.69 0.19
C GLN A 111 -22.68 6.90 -0.87
N GLU A 112 -22.29 7.07 -2.14
CA GLU A 112 -23.22 7.22 -3.26
C GLU A 112 -24.01 5.94 -3.54
N GLU A 113 -23.35 4.77 -3.51
CA GLU A 113 -24.02 3.48 -3.65
C GLU A 113 -25.02 3.24 -2.51
N VAL A 114 -24.64 3.55 -1.27
CA VAL A 114 -25.55 3.46 -0.11
C VAL A 114 -26.73 4.42 -0.28
N ALA A 115 -26.50 5.67 -0.69
CA ALA A 115 -27.56 6.65 -0.90
C ALA A 115 -28.51 6.24 -2.05
N SER A 116 -27.96 5.70 -3.14
CA SER A 116 -28.69 5.16 -4.28
C SER A 116 -29.58 3.98 -3.87
N LEU A 117 -29.02 3.00 -3.17
CA LEU A 117 -29.79 1.85 -2.65
C LEU A 117 -30.88 2.31 -1.68
N GLN A 118 -30.59 3.26 -0.78
CA GLN A 118 -31.60 3.83 0.11
C GLN A 118 -32.71 4.57 -0.65
N ALA A 119 -32.39 5.25 -1.76
CA ALA A 119 -33.37 5.93 -2.60
C ALA A 119 -34.30 4.92 -3.29
N ILE A 120 -33.74 3.87 -3.89
CA ILE A 120 -34.49 2.78 -4.53
C ILE A 120 -35.39 2.07 -3.52
N MET A 121 -34.88 1.78 -2.32
CA MET A 121 -35.67 1.17 -1.24
C MET A 121 -36.81 2.09 -0.78
N LYS A 122 -36.57 3.40 -0.68
CA LYS A 122 -37.63 4.37 -0.35
C LYS A 122 -38.65 4.52 -1.47
N GLU A 123 -38.25 4.47 -2.73
CA GLU A 123 -39.14 4.56 -3.89
C GLU A 123 -40.02 3.31 -4.00
N THR A 124 -39.42 2.12 -3.90
CA THR A 124 -40.16 0.84 -3.90
C THR A 124 -41.17 0.77 -2.74
N ALA A 125 -40.81 1.23 -1.54
CA ALA A 125 -41.73 1.33 -0.42
C ALA A 125 -42.91 2.27 -0.73
N ARG A 126 -42.66 3.44 -1.31
CA ARG A 126 -43.72 4.38 -1.74
C ARG A 126 -44.61 3.80 -2.82
N ASP A 127 -44.06 3.06 -3.77
CA ASP A 127 -44.83 2.39 -4.82
C ASP A 127 -45.76 1.32 -4.22
N TYR A 128 -45.29 0.56 -3.25
CA TYR A 128 -46.16 -0.38 -2.51
C TYR A 128 -47.26 0.33 -1.74
N GLU A 129 -46.97 1.44 -1.07
CA GLU A 129 -47.96 2.25 -0.37
C GLU A 129 -49.01 2.81 -1.33
N LEU A 130 -48.59 3.33 -2.49
CA LEU A 130 -49.48 3.84 -3.54
C LEU A 130 -50.36 2.73 -4.12
N GLN A 131 -49.79 1.56 -4.44
CA GLN A 131 -50.55 0.41 -4.94
C GLN A 131 -51.57 -0.08 -3.92
N TYR A 132 -51.20 -0.10 -2.64
CA TYR A 132 -52.10 -0.47 -1.54
C TYR A 132 -53.24 0.54 -1.39
N HIS A 133 -52.93 1.83 -1.39
CA HIS A 133 -53.93 2.91 -1.37
C HIS A 133 -54.89 2.81 -2.56
N HIS A 134 -54.37 2.59 -3.77
CA HIS A 134 -55.19 2.44 -4.95
C HIS A 134 -56.14 1.25 -4.84
N ARG A 135 -55.67 0.11 -4.32
CA ARG A 135 -56.51 -1.08 -4.12
C ARG A 135 -57.63 -0.81 -3.09
N LEU A 136 -57.32 -0.13 -1.99
CA LEU A 136 -58.33 0.27 -1.00
C LEU A 136 -59.36 1.25 -1.57
N GLU A 137 -58.95 2.21 -2.42
CA GLU A 137 -59.88 3.11 -3.10
C GLU A 137 -60.81 2.37 -4.07
N GLN A 138 -60.27 1.40 -4.82
CA GLN A 138 -61.06 0.54 -5.69
C GLN A 138 -62.12 -0.25 -4.90
N GLU A 139 -61.74 -0.88 -3.78
CA GLU A 139 -62.67 -1.61 -2.92
C GLU A 139 -63.75 -0.67 -2.36
N ARG A 140 -63.38 0.54 -1.90
CA ARG A 140 -64.34 1.55 -1.44
C ARG A 140 -65.32 1.96 -2.54
N ALA A 141 -64.84 2.15 -3.77
CA ALA A 141 -65.69 2.47 -4.91
C ALA A 141 -66.67 1.32 -5.23
N GLN A 142 -66.21 0.07 -5.19
CA GLN A 142 -67.06 -1.11 -5.39
C GLN A 142 -68.15 -1.21 -4.31
N TRP A 143 -67.79 -1.00 -3.03
CA TRP A 143 -68.77 -0.98 -1.93
C TRP A 143 -69.78 0.17 -2.05
N ASN A 144 -69.34 1.34 -2.53
CA ASN A 144 -70.26 2.46 -2.82
C ASN A 144 -71.25 2.11 -3.93
N GLN A 145 -70.79 1.52 -5.03
CA GLN A 145 -71.67 1.08 -6.13
C GLN A 145 -72.68 0.03 -5.68
N TYR A 146 -72.24 -0.95 -4.87
CA TYR A 146 -73.15 -1.95 -4.32
C TYR A 146 -74.24 -1.31 -3.45
N ARG A 147 -73.85 -0.39 -2.56
CA ARG A 147 -74.79 0.36 -1.71
C ARG A 147 -75.81 1.13 -2.53
N GLU A 148 -75.38 1.88 -3.53
CA GLU A 148 -76.26 2.65 -4.43
C GLU A 148 -77.24 1.74 -5.20
N ASN A 149 -76.80 0.56 -5.63
CA ASN A 149 -77.66 -0.40 -6.31
C ASN A 149 -78.76 -0.93 -5.38
N VAL A 150 -78.40 -1.32 -4.15
CA VAL A 150 -79.36 -1.78 -3.15
C VAL A 150 -80.34 -0.66 -2.77
N GLU A 151 -79.88 0.58 -2.62
CA GLU A 151 -80.75 1.73 -2.36
C GLU A 151 -81.74 1.97 -3.50
N ARG A 152 -81.30 1.79 -4.75
CA ARG A 152 -82.16 1.90 -5.94
C ARG A 152 -83.22 0.78 -5.99
N GLU A 153 -82.83 -0.45 -5.68
CA GLU A 153 -83.76 -1.58 -5.58
C GLU A 153 -84.79 -1.38 -4.46
N ILE A 154 -84.36 -0.89 -3.30
CA ILE A 154 -85.27 -0.55 -2.19
C ILE A 154 -86.25 0.56 -2.62
N ALA A 155 -85.78 1.58 -3.34
CA ALA A 155 -86.66 2.63 -3.87
C ALA A 155 -87.68 2.09 -4.89
N GLU A 156 -87.26 1.17 -5.75
CA GLU A 156 -88.14 0.56 -6.73
C GLU A 156 -89.17 -0.40 -6.11
N LEU A 157 -88.77 -1.18 -5.10
CA LEU A 157 -89.69 -2.02 -4.32
C LEU A 157 -90.72 -1.18 -3.56
N ARG A 158 -90.31 -0.03 -3.01
CA ARG A 158 -91.24 0.93 -2.38
C ARG A 158 -92.25 1.49 -3.39
N ARG A 159 -91.83 1.80 -4.62
CA ARG A 159 -92.71 2.24 -5.71
C ARG A 159 -93.71 1.16 -6.13
N ARG A 160 -93.26 -0.09 -6.23
CA ARG A 160 -94.13 -1.23 -6.55
C ARG A 160 -95.14 -1.52 -5.44
N LEU A 161 -94.76 -1.36 -4.17
CA LEU A 161 -95.70 -1.47 -3.05
C LEU A 161 -96.78 -0.38 -3.05
N SER A 162 -96.52 0.78 -3.67
CA SER A 162 -97.50 1.87 -3.79
C SER A 162 -98.48 1.75 -4.97
N GLU A 163 -98.30 0.78 -5.88
CA GLU A 163 -99.08 0.67 -7.14
C GLU A 163 -100.04 -0.54 -7.19
N GLY A 164 -100.34 -1.22 -6.08
CA GLY A 164 -101.20 -2.41 -6.10
C GLY A 164 -102.69 -2.15 -5.88
N GLN A 165 -103.51 -2.15 -6.95
CA GLN A 165 -104.96 -2.39 -6.83
C GLN A 165 -105.58 -3.14 -8.02
N GLU A 166 -106.40 -4.14 -7.64
CA GLU A 166 -107.51 -4.84 -8.32
C GLU A 166 -107.22 -6.07 -9.23
N GLU A 167 -107.52 -7.24 -8.65
CA GLU A 167 -107.83 -8.51 -9.31
C GLU A 167 -109.32 -8.53 -9.72
N GLU A 168 -109.64 -9.05 -10.91
CA GLU A 168 -110.86 -9.86 -11.12
C GLU A 168 -110.82 -10.71 -12.41
N ASN A 169 -111.46 -11.88 -12.31
CA ASN A 169 -111.95 -12.82 -13.34
C ASN A 169 -111.10 -14.06 -13.72
N LEU A 170 -111.45 -15.18 -13.06
CA LEU A 170 -110.93 -16.56 -13.14
C LEU A 170 -111.07 -17.29 -14.49
N GLU A 171 -111.72 -16.72 -15.50
CA GLU A 171 -111.74 -17.28 -16.87
C GLU A 171 -110.60 -16.69 -17.73
N ASN A 172 -110.19 -15.46 -17.40
CA ASN A 172 -108.89 -14.95 -17.83
C ASN A 172 -107.78 -15.72 -17.11
N GLU A 173 -107.91 -16.19 -15.87
CA GLU A 173 -106.79 -16.86 -15.17
C GLU A 173 -106.24 -18.12 -15.84
N MET A 174 -107.01 -18.89 -16.62
CA MET A 174 -106.43 -20.01 -17.38
C MET A 174 -105.71 -19.56 -18.65
N LYS A 175 -106.25 -18.57 -19.36
CA LYS A 175 -105.60 -17.99 -20.55
C LYS A 175 -104.42 -17.11 -20.16
N LYS A 176 -104.55 -16.40 -19.05
CA LYS A 176 -103.55 -15.64 -18.31
C LYS A 176 -102.55 -16.56 -17.65
N ALA A 177 -102.87 -17.77 -17.17
CA ALA A 177 -101.84 -18.73 -16.74
C ALA A 177 -101.01 -19.26 -17.92
N GLN A 178 -101.61 -19.36 -19.11
CA GLN A 178 -100.90 -19.76 -20.32
C GLN A 178 -100.09 -18.60 -20.93
N GLU A 179 -100.65 -17.39 -20.98
CA GLU A 179 -99.96 -16.14 -21.34
C GLU A 179 -98.93 -15.72 -20.29
N ASP A 180 -99.17 -16.00 -19.00
CA ASP A 180 -98.22 -15.76 -17.89
C ASP A 180 -97.16 -16.84 -17.89
N ALA A 181 -97.44 -18.09 -18.29
CA ALA A 181 -96.39 -19.09 -18.54
C ALA A 181 -95.55 -18.75 -19.79
N GLU A 182 -96.12 -18.10 -20.81
CA GLU A 182 -95.38 -17.57 -21.97
C GLU A 182 -94.63 -16.28 -21.65
N LYS A 183 -95.18 -15.37 -20.84
CA LYS A 183 -94.48 -14.18 -20.31
C LYS A 183 -93.39 -14.56 -19.32
N LEU A 184 -93.64 -15.55 -18.46
CA LEU A 184 -92.61 -16.14 -17.61
C LEU A 184 -91.56 -16.79 -18.48
N ARG A 185 -91.90 -17.54 -19.55
CA ARG A 185 -90.88 -18.02 -20.49
C ARG A 185 -90.13 -16.89 -21.21
N SER A 186 -90.79 -15.78 -21.54
CA SER A 186 -90.16 -14.63 -22.19
C SER A 186 -89.26 -13.83 -21.27
N VAL A 187 -89.42 -13.95 -19.94
CA VAL A 187 -88.52 -13.37 -18.92
C VAL A 187 -87.47 -14.38 -18.46
N VAL A 188 -87.87 -15.62 -18.19
CA VAL A 188 -87.04 -16.70 -17.69
C VAL A 188 -86.03 -17.14 -18.74
N MET A 189 -86.36 -17.23 -20.03
CA MET A 189 -85.36 -17.63 -21.04
C MET A 189 -84.24 -16.60 -21.22
N PRO A 190 -84.49 -15.27 -21.26
CA PRO A 190 -83.44 -14.27 -21.17
C PRO A 190 -82.65 -14.35 -19.88
N MET A 191 -83.31 -14.55 -18.72
CA MET A 191 -82.61 -14.73 -17.45
C MET A 191 -81.76 -16.01 -17.42
N GLU A 192 -82.20 -17.12 -17.99
CA GLU A 192 -81.44 -18.36 -18.11
C GLU A 192 -80.24 -18.19 -19.05
N LYS A 193 -80.41 -17.44 -20.15
CA LYS A 193 -79.31 -17.07 -21.04
C LYS A 193 -78.32 -16.12 -20.37
N GLU A 194 -78.79 -15.16 -19.60
CA GLU A 194 -77.94 -14.26 -18.80
C GLU A 194 -77.22 -15.02 -17.69
N ILE A 195 -77.90 -15.92 -16.98
CA ILE A 195 -77.28 -16.80 -15.98
C ILE A 195 -76.22 -17.69 -16.63
N ALA A 196 -76.48 -18.24 -17.82
CA ALA A 196 -75.49 -19.01 -18.57
C ALA A 196 -74.28 -18.15 -18.98
N ALA A 197 -74.52 -16.94 -19.50
CA ALA A 197 -73.46 -16.00 -19.86
C ALA A 197 -72.66 -15.49 -18.64
N LEU A 198 -73.32 -15.29 -17.50
CA LEU A 198 -72.67 -14.91 -16.24
C LEU A 198 -71.85 -16.07 -15.68
N LYS A 199 -72.34 -17.32 -15.77
CA LYS A 199 -71.57 -18.51 -15.40
C LYS A 199 -70.33 -18.67 -16.28
N GLU A 200 -70.46 -18.48 -17.59
CA GLU A 200 -69.32 -18.54 -18.52
C GLU A 200 -68.29 -17.42 -18.26
N LYS A 201 -68.75 -16.20 -17.96
CA LYS A 201 -67.87 -15.10 -17.54
C LYS A 201 -67.19 -15.37 -16.20
N LEU A 202 -67.90 -15.99 -15.25
CA LEU A 202 -67.35 -16.37 -13.96
C LEU A 202 -66.28 -17.44 -14.12
N THR A 203 -66.53 -18.50 -14.90
CA THR A 203 -65.52 -19.53 -15.17
C THR A 203 -64.31 -18.96 -15.90
N GLY A 204 -64.52 -18.06 -16.88
CA GLY A 204 -63.41 -17.38 -17.56
C GLY A 204 -62.63 -16.43 -16.64
N ALA A 205 -63.27 -15.82 -15.66
CA ALA A 205 -62.59 -15.01 -14.63
C ALA A 205 -61.79 -15.90 -13.66
N GLU A 206 -62.36 -17.04 -13.23
CA GLU A 206 -61.69 -18.03 -12.37
C GLU A 206 -60.45 -18.64 -13.06
N GLU A 207 -60.53 -18.94 -14.36
CA GLU A 207 -59.39 -19.41 -15.15
C GLU A 207 -58.28 -18.35 -15.24
N LYS A 208 -58.63 -17.09 -15.49
CA LYS A 208 -57.66 -15.97 -15.50
C LYS A 208 -57.00 -15.75 -14.14
N ILE A 209 -57.75 -15.89 -13.04
CA ILE A 209 -57.19 -15.80 -11.70
C ILE A 209 -56.17 -16.92 -11.49
N LYS A 210 -56.52 -18.17 -11.83
CA LYS A 210 -55.59 -19.31 -11.72
C LYS A 210 -54.34 -19.13 -12.58
N GLU A 211 -54.48 -18.57 -13.78
CA GLU A 211 -53.34 -18.29 -14.67
C GLU A 211 -52.43 -17.19 -14.09
N LEU A 212 -53.01 -16.10 -13.57
CA LEU A 212 -52.26 -15.03 -12.90
C LEU A 212 -51.57 -15.53 -11.63
N GLU A 213 -52.23 -16.36 -10.82
CA GLU A 213 -51.65 -17.01 -9.65
C GLU A 213 -50.48 -17.92 -10.05
N ALA A 214 -50.65 -18.75 -11.08
CA ALA A 214 -49.59 -19.62 -11.58
C ALA A 214 -48.39 -18.82 -12.14
N SER A 215 -48.64 -17.72 -12.85
CA SER A 215 -47.60 -16.82 -13.33
C SER A 215 -46.85 -16.17 -12.18
N LYS A 216 -47.57 -15.68 -11.17
CA LYS A 216 -46.98 -15.03 -10.00
C LYS A 216 -46.15 -16.02 -9.16
N VAL A 217 -46.61 -17.25 -9.02
CA VAL A 217 -45.83 -18.32 -8.35
C VAL A 217 -44.55 -18.63 -9.11
N LYS A 218 -44.59 -18.69 -10.45
CA LYS A 218 -43.37 -18.91 -11.26
C LYS A 218 -42.38 -17.75 -11.12
N GLU A 219 -42.87 -16.52 -11.15
CA GLU A 219 -42.05 -15.32 -10.99
C GLU A 219 -41.37 -15.28 -9.60
N LEU A 220 -42.14 -15.49 -8.52
CA LEU A 220 -41.59 -15.57 -7.17
C LEU A 220 -40.58 -16.71 -7.01
N ASN A 221 -40.81 -17.84 -7.66
CA ASN A 221 -39.87 -18.96 -7.63
C ASN A 221 -38.56 -18.62 -8.36
N HIS A 222 -38.61 -17.86 -9.47
CA HIS A 222 -37.42 -17.37 -10.16
C HIS A 222 -36.61 -16.42 -9.28
N TYR A 223 -37.26 -15.46 -8.62
CA TYR A 223 -36.59 -14.57 -7.66
C TYR A 223 -35.96 -15.35 -6.50
N LEU A 224 -36.66 -16.35 -5.96
CA LEU A 224 -36.15 -17.19 -4.90
C LEU A 224 -34.89 -17.95 -5.33
N GLU A 225 -34.84 -18.49 -6.55
CA GLU A 225 -33.64 -19.17 -7.05
C GLU A 225 -32.48 -18.21 -7.32
N ALA A 226 -32.76 -17.00 -7.82
CA ALA A 226 -31.73 -15.97 -7.97
C ALA A 226 -31.14 -15.57 -6.59
N GLU A 227 -31.99 -15.34 -5.59
CA GLU A 227 -31.57 -15.04 -4.21
C GLU A 227 -30.76 -16.18 -3.58
N LYS A 228 -31.15 -17.45 -3.83
CA LYS A 228 -30.38 -18.61 -3.37
C LYS A 228 -28.98 -18.63 -4.00
N SER A 229 -28.87 -18.33 -5.29
CA SER A 229 -27.57 -18.24 -5.98
C SER A 229 -26.70 -17.11 -5.42
N CYS A 230 -27.26 -15.91 -5.27
CA CYS A 230 -26.54 -14.78 -4.67
C CYS A 230 -26.08 -15.09 -3.25
N ARG A 231 -26.92 -15.78 -2.46
CA ARG A 231 -26.56 -16.25 -1.12
C ARG A 231 -25.38 -17.22 -1.16
N THR A 232 -25.38 -18.19 -2.06
CA THR A 232 -24.25 -19.14 -2.17
C THR A 232 -22.95 -18.44 -2.56
N ASP A 233 -23.01 -17.42 -3.42
CA ASP A 233 -21.84 -16.63 -3.77
C ASP A 233 -21.32 -15.83 -2.57
N LEU A 234 -22.22 -15.21 -1.80
CA LEU A 234 -21.85 -14.52 -0.55
C LEU A 234 -21.26 -15.47 0.49
N GLU A 235 -21.81 -16.67 0.65
CA GLU A 235 -21.26 -17.71 1.54
C GLU A 235 -19.85 -18.11 1.10
N MET A 236 -19.60 -18.20 -0.21
CA MET A 236 -18.26 -18.43 -0.77
C MET A 236 -17.31 -17.27 -0.50
N TYR A 237 -17.72 -16.01 -0.74
CA TYR A 237 -16.92 -14.83 -0.42
C TYR A 237 -16.56 -14.77 1.07
N VAL A 238 -17.52 -15.04 1.95
CA VAL A 238 -17.28 -15.09 3.40
C VAL A 238 -16.30 -16.21 3.76
N ALA A 239 -16.38 -17.38 3.11
CA ALA A 239 -15.42 -18.47 3.33
C ALA A 239 -13.98 -18.09 2.88
N VAL A 240 -13.84 -17.42 1.73
CA VAL A 240 -12.55 -16.91 1.24
C VAL A 240 -11.98 -15.86 2.18
N LEU A 241 -12.80 -14.89 2.60
CA LEU A 241 -12.38 -13.84 3.54
C LEU A 241 -11.97 -14.42 4.90
N ASN A 242 -12.69 -15.43 5.40
CA ASN A 242 -12.32 -16.13 6.63
C ASN A 242 -10.99 -16.89 6.48
N THR A 243 -10.75 -17.50 5.33
CA THR A 243 -9.47 -18.18 5.03
C THR A 243 -8.33 -17.17 4.97
N GLN A 244 -8.51 -16.05 4.27
CA GLN A 244 -7.52 -14.96 4.21
C GLN A 244 -7.24 -14.39 5.60
N LYS A 245 -8.28 -14.20 6.42
CA LYS A 245 -8.13 -13.75 7.81
C LYS A 245 -7.29 -14.74 8.63
N SER A 246 -7.50 -16.05 8.49
CA SER A 246 -6.70 -17.07 9.19
C SER A 246 -5.23 -17.01 8.79
N VAL A 247 -4.94 -16.93 7.49
CA VAL A 247 -3.56 -16.82 6.97
C VAL A 247 -2.86 -15.57 7.51
N LEU A 248 -3.53 -14.41 7.46
CA LEU A 248 -2.96 -13.17 8.00
C LEU A 248 -2.76 -13.23 9.52
N GLN A 249 -3.63 -13.93 10.25
CA GLN A 249 -3.44 -14.16 11.69
C GLN A 249 -2.24 -15.06 11.98
N GLU A 250 -2.06 -16.13 11.22
CA GLU A 250 -0.90 -17.04 11.32
C GLU A 250 0.41 -16.32 11.00
N ASP A 251 0.44 -15.50 9.95
CA ASP A 251 1.62 -14.69 9.59
C ASP A 251 1.94 -13.67 10.68
N ALA A 252 0.93 -13.00 11.25
CA ALA A 252 1.12 -12.07 12.37
C ALA A 252 1.61 -12.79 13.64
N GLU A 253 1.19 -14.04 13.89
CA GLU A 253 1.70 -14.87 14.98
C GLU A 253 3.14 -15.31 14.74
N LYS A 254 3.48 -15.68 13.51
CA LYS A 254 4.82 -16.06 13.11
C LYS A 254 5.79 -14.90 13.28
N LEU A 255 5.46 -13.72 12.77
CA LEU A 255 6.25 -12.50 12.94
C LEU A 255 6.41 -12.13 14.42
N ARG A 256 5.36 -12.30 15.24
CA ARG A 256 5.47 -12.10 16.69
C ARG A 256 6.45 -13.07 17.34
N LYS A 257 6.49 -14.33 16.93
CA LYS A 257 7.44 -15.34 17.45
C LYS A 257 8.87 -15.00 17.04
N GLU A 258 9.09 -14.68 15.77
CA GLU A 258 10.40 -14.28 15.24
C GLU A 258 10.93 -13.04 15.98
N LEU A 259 10.08 -12.03 16.22
CA LEU A 259 10.46 -10.85 17.00
C LEU A 259 10.85 -11.21 18.44
N HIS A 260 10.08 -12.09 19.11
CA HIS A 260 10.43 -12.55 20.46
C HIS A 260 11.77 -13.29 20.49
N GLU A 261 12.07 -14.10 19.47
CA GLU A 261 13.33 -14.83 19.35
C GLU A 261 14.52 -13.87 19.16
N VAL A 262 14.39 -12.87 18.28
CA VAL A 262 15.42 -11.84 18.09
C VAL A 262 15.64 -11.04 19.38
N CYS A 263 14.58 -10.64 20.07
CA CYS A 263 14.70 -9.96 21.36
C CYS A 263 15.39 -10.84 22.42
N HIS A 264 15.09 -12.13 22.44
CA HIS A 264 15.74 -13.09 23.34
C HIS A 264 17.24 -13.21 23.04
N LEU A 265 17.62 -13.37 21.77
CA LEU A 265 19.03 -13.45 21.35
C LEU A 265 19.79 -12.17 21.69
N LEU A 266 19.19 -11.00 21.46
CA LEU A 266 19.81 -9.71 21.82
C LEU A 266 20.05 -9.60 23.34
N GLU A 267 19.09 -10.01 24.16
CA GLU A 267 19.27 -10.01 25.62
C GLU A 267 20.34 -11.03 26.06
N GLN A 268 20.43 -12.18 25.39
CA GLN A 268 21.48 -13.17 25.63
C GLN A 268 22.87 -12.63 25.29
N GLU A 269 23.04 -11.99 24.13
CA GLU A 269 24.30 -11.33 23.76
C GLU A 269 24.66 -10.21 24.74
N ARG A 270 23.67 -9.41 25.17
CA ARG A 270 23.90 -8.37 26.19
C ARG A 270 24.39 -8.96 27.51
N GLN A 271 23.81 -10.07 27.94
CA GLN A 271 24.25 -10.78 29.15
C GLN A 271 25.67 -11.34 28.99
N GLN A 272 25.99 -11.95 27.85
CA GLN A 272 27.34 -12.46 27.57
C GLN A 272 28.37 -11.32 27.53
N HIS A 273 28.06 -10.20 26.89
CA HIS A 273 28.91 -9.02 26.87
C HIS A 273 29.17 -8.49 28.29
N ASN A 274 28.13 -8.38 29.11
CA ASN A 274 28.27 -7.95 30.51
C ASN A 274 29.11 -8.92 31.35
N GLN A 275 28.94 -10.25 31.16
CA GLN A 275 29.76 -11.26 31.82
C GLN A 275 31.24 -11.14 31.42
N LEU A 276 31.51 -10.92 30.12
CA LEU A 276 32.86 -10.72 29.63
C LEU A 276 33.47 -9.44 30.21
N LYS A 277 32.71 -8.35 30.23
CA LYS A 277 33.12 -7.07 30.85
C LYS A 277 33.48 -7.24 32.33
N HIS A 278 32.65 -7.94 33.11
CA HIS A 278 32.94 -8.22 34.50
C HIS A 278 34.18 -9.12 34.69
N THR A 279 34.35 -10.12 33.82
CA THR A 279 35.52 -11.00 33.87
C THR A 279 36.81 -10.26 33.54
N TRP A 280 36.77 -9.40 32.51
CA TRP A 280 37.88 -8.54 32.14
C TRP A 280 38.22 -7.56 33.26
N GLN A 281 37.22 -6.94 33.88
CA GLN A 281 37.42 -6.04 35.01
C GLN A 281 38.08 -6.75 36.20
N LYS A 282 37.61 -7.96 36.56
CA LYS A 282 38.25 -8.77 37.60
C LYS A 282 39.69 -9.15 37.25
N ALA A 283 39.96 -9.51 36.01
CA ALA A 283 41.32 -9.83 35.56
C ALA A 283 42.24 -8.61 35.62
N ASN A 284 41.73 -7.43 35.24
CA ASN A 284 42.46 -6.17 35.34
C ASN A 284 42.73 -5.79 36.81
N ASP A 285 41.75 -5.92 37.68
CA ASP A 285 41.90 -5.67 39.12
C ASP A 285 42.92 -6.63 39.75
N GLN A 286 42.89 -7.91 39.36
CA GLN A 286 43.87 -8.92 39.79
C GLN A 286 45.28 -8.59 39.30
N PHE A 287 45.42 -8.13 38.05
CA PHE A 287 46.71 -7.71 37.50
C PHE A 287 47.27 -6.52 38.29
N LEU A 288 46.45 -5.50 38.52
CA LEU A 288 46.84 -4.31 39.29
C LEU A 288 47.19 -4.67 40.75
N GLU A 289 46.43 -5.56 41.39
CA GLU A 289 46.73 -6.00 42.75
C GLU A 289 48.03 -6.82 42.81
N SER A 290 48.26 -7.70 41.83
CA SER A 290 49.52 -8.45 41.72
C SER A 290 50.72 -7.51 41.54
N GLN A 291 50.58 -6.47 40.71
CA GLN A 291 51.61 -5.44 40.55
C GLN A 291 51.84 -4.64 41.85
N ARG A 292 50.78 -4.26 42.57
CA ARG A 292 50.89 -3.59 43.87
C ARG A 292 51.59 -4.47 44.90
N LEU A 293 51.29 -5.76 44.95
CA LEU A 293 51.93 -6.71 45.86
C LEU A 293 53.42 -6.84 45.53
N LEU A 294 53.76 -6.97 44.24
CA LEU A 294 55.15 -7.04 43.77
C LEU A 294 55.94 -5.78 44.15
N MET A 295 55.35 -4.60 43.99
CA MET A 295 56.00 -3.34 44.43
C MET A 295 56.22 -3.32 45.95
N ARG A 296 55.27 -3.80 46.76
CA ARG A 296 55.45 -3.91 48.21
C ARG A 296 56.53 -4.93 48.58
N ASP A 297 56.62 -6.05 47.88
CA ASP A 297 57.68 -7.04 48.10
C ASP A 297 59.05 -6.51 47.72
N MET A 298 59.15 -5.77 46.61
CA MET A 298 60.37 -5.06 46.21
C MET A 298 60.80 -4.07 47.30
N GLN A 299 59.88 -3.24 47.81
CA GLN A 299 60.15 -2.32 48.91
C GLN A 299 60.58 -3.04 50.20
N ARG A 300 59.97 -4.18 50.53
CA ARG A 300 60.38 -5.00 51.68
C ARG A 300 61.80 -5.53 51.51
N MET A 301 62.16 -6.00 50.32
CA MET A 301 63.52 -6.43 50.02
C MET A 301 64.51 -5.27 50.11
N GLU A 302 64.14 -4.08 49.63
CA GLU A 302 64.96 -2.85 49.72
C GLU A 302 65.32 -2.48 51.16
N ILE A 303 64.40 -2.69 52.12
CA ILE A 303 64.63 -2.37 53.54
C ILE A 303 65.68 -3.28 54.20
N VAL A 304 65.86 -4.51 53.70
CA VAL A 304 66.81 -5.49 54.27
C VAL A 304 68.22 -5.34 53.65
N LEU A 305 68.35 -4.60 52.55
CA LEU A 305 69.63 -4.33 51.91
C LEU A 305 70.44 -3.29 52.71
N THR A 306 71.75 -3.49 52.79
CA THR A 306 72.66 -2.50 53.38
C THR A 306 72.76 -1.26 52.49
N SER A 307 73.13 -0.10 53.06
CA SER A 307 73.20 1.18 52.31
C SER A 307 74.08 1.14 51.06
N GLU A 308 75.15 0.32 51.08
CA GLU A 308 76.01 0.11 49.90
C GLU A 308 75.35 -0.79 48.84
N GLN A 309 74.57 -1.80 49.26
CA GLN A 309 73.81 -2.65 48.34
C GLN A 309 72.64 -1.90 47.69
N LEU A 310 71.98 -0.99 48.41
CA LEU A 310 70.97 -0.08 47.85
C LEU A 310 71.58 0.83 46.79
N ARG A 311 72.76 1.40 47.05
CA ARG A 311 73.48 2.25 46.07
C ARG A 311 73.81 1.48 44.78
N GLN A 312 74.25 0.22 44.92
CA GLN A 312 74.53 -0.65 43.77
C GLN A 312 73.25 -1.05 43.02
N VAL A 313 72.14 -1.31 43.71
CA VAL A 313 70.83 -1.58 43.08
C VAL A 313 70.30 -0.34 42.36
N GLU A 314 70.46 0.86 42.91
CA GLU A 314 70.06 2.11 42.26
C GLU A 314 70.92 2.40 41.02
N GLU A 315 72.24 2.17 41.10
CA GLU A 315 73.16 2.24 39.96
C GLU A 315 72.81 1.20 38.89
N LEU A 316 72.46 -0.03 39.27
CA LEU A 316 71.98 -1.07 38.36
C LEU A 316 70.63 -0.73 37.74
N LYS A 317 69.65 -0.24 38.51
CA LYS A 317 68.36 0.23 37.98
C LYS A 317 68.54 1.38 36.99
N LYS A 318 69.46 2.30 37.28
CA LYS A 318 69.80 3.41 36.38
C LYS A 318 70.46 2.90 35.11
N LYS A 319 71.37 1.93 35.23
CA LYS A 319 72.02 1.29 34.09
C LYS A 319 71.04 0.48 33.24
N ASP A 320 70.14 -0.29 33.86
CA ASP A 320 69.08 -1.04 33.19
C ASP A 320 68.09 -0.08 32.50
N GLN A 321 67.76 1.06 33.12
CA GLN A 321 66.93 2.10 32.50
C GLN A 321 67.64 2.74 31.29
N GLU A 322 68.94 3.03 31.41
CA GLU A 322 69.77 3.52 30.31
C GLU A 322 69.90 2.46 29.19
N GLU A 323 69.99 1.17 29.53
CA GLU A 323 70.02 0.06 28.59
C GLU A 323 68.66 -0.15 27.91
N ASP A 324 67.53 -0.03 28.63
CA ASP A 324 66.18 -0.09 28.08
C ASP A 324 65.88 1.10 27.17
N ASP A 325 66.34 2.31 27.54
CA ASP A 325 66.24 3.49 26.70
C ASP A 325 67.13 3.35 25.46
N GLN A 326 68.34 2.78 25.59
CA GLN A 326 69.18 2.40 24.46
C GLN A 326 68.54 1.31 23.60
N GLN A 327 67.83 0.33 24.17
CA GLN A 327 67.10 -0.71 23.43
C GLN A 327 65.84 -0.16 22.77
N ARG A 328 65.15 0.81 23.36
CA ARG A 328 64.04 1.52 22.71
C ARG A 328 64.54 2.39 21.57
N LEU A 329 65.70 3.02 21.76
CA LEU A 329 66.42 3.74 20.71
C LEU A 329 66.93 2.80 19.63
N SER A 330 67.45 1.61 19.98
CA SER A 330 67.92 0.62 19.01
C SER A 330 66.75 -0.03 18.28
N LYS A 331 65.64 -0.35 18.94
CA LYS A 331 64.39 -0.81 18.29
C LYS A 331 63.78 0.27 17.43
N ARG A 332 63.81 1.55 17.82
CA ARG A 332 63.42 2.66 16.94
C ARG A 332 64.38 2.81 15.75
N LYS A 333 65.67 2.53 15.93
CA LYS A 333 66.67 2.50 14.86
C LYS A 333 66.50 1.27 13.95
N GLU A 334 66.20 0.10 14.49
CA GLU A 334 65.93 -1.14 13.76
C GLU A 334 64.58 -1.09 13.05
N GLN A 335 63.55 -0.46 13.63
CA GLN A 335 62.29 -0.19 12.94
C GLN A 335 62.54 0.78 11.76
N LYS A 336 63.30 1.87 12.00
CA LYS A 336 63.77 2.77 10.93
C LYS A 336 64.66 2.06 9.89
N GLN A 337 65.40 1.02 10.26
CA GLN A 337 66.30 0.28 9.37
C GLN A 337 65.60 -0.85 8.61
N LYS A 338 64.58 -1.49 9.21
CA LYS A 338 63.71 -2.47 8.55
C LYS A 338 62.79 -1.79 7.53
N ASP A 339 62.35 -0.57 7.83
CA ASP A 339 61.69 0.31 6.85
C ASP A 339 62.66 0.72 5.72
N SER A 340 63.99 0.77 5.97
CA SER A 340 65.00 1.07 4.94
C SER A 340 65.46 -0.14 4.10
N ASP A 341 65.39 -1.35 4.66
CA ASP A 341 65.78 -2.58 3.96
C ASP A 341 64.64 -3.16 3.09
N ASP A 342 63.36 -2.87 3.39
CA ASP A 342 62.24 -3.16 2.48
C ASP A 342 62.16 -2.13 1.32
N GLU A 343 62.72 -0.92 1.48
CA GLU A 343 62.79 0.10 0.42
C GLU A 343 64.00 -0.05 -0.53
N THR A 344 65.05 -0.79 -0.17
CA THR A 344 66.23 -0.98 -1.04
C THR A 344 66.05 -2.04 -2.13
N LYS A 345 64.85 -2.62 -2.27
CA LYS A 345 64.39 -3.31 -3.49
C LYS A 345 63.40 -2.50 -4.33
N ALA A 346 63.11 -1.25 -3.95
CA ALA A 346 62.28 -0.33 -4.70
C ALA A 346 62.76 1.12 -4.50
N SER A 347 63.98 1.43 -4.98
CA SER A 347 64.48 2.80 -4.90
C SER A 347 63.80 3.70 -5.93
N CYS A 348 62.94 4.61 -5.46
CA CYS A 348 62.90 5.98 -5.96
C CYS A 348 62.31 6.98 -4.93
N SER A 349 63.22 7.70 -4.25
CA SER A 349 63.15 9.09 -3.74
C SER A 349 62.07 9.48 -2.69
N LEU A 350 62.39 9.52 -1.37
CA LEU A 350 63.09 10.57 -0.57
C LEU A 350 62.30 11.90 -0.41
N ALA A 351 61.63 12.15 0.73
CA ALA A 351 62.12 12.73 2.03
C ALA A 351 62.11 14.29 2.03
N PRO A 352 62.25 15.05 3.16
CA PRO A 352 62.34 14.72 4.60
C PRO A 352 61.40 15.60 5.51
N GLU A 353 60.94 15.17 6.69
CA GLU A 353 61.52 15.23 8.07
C GLU A 353 62.01 16.63 8.52
N GLU A 354 61.55 17.13 9.69
CA GLU A 354 62.36 17.57 10.87
C GLU A 354 61.61 18.56 11.83
N THR A 355 61.23 18.15 13.08
CA THR A 355 61.91 18.34 14.42
C THR A 355 61.62 19.70 15.12
N LEU A 356 61.62 19.96 16.45
CA LEU A 356 61.75 19.27 17.76
C LEU A 356 61.36 20.32 18.90
N ALA A 357 61.10 19.86 20.13
CA ALA A 357 61.68 20.35 21.40
C ALA A 357 61.13 21.55 22.25
N GLN A 358 60.74 21.20 23.50
CA GLN A 358 61.42 21.50 24.81
C GLN A 358 60.81 22.48 25.88
N LEU A 359 60.55 21.90 27.07
CA LEU A 359 60.74 22.40 28.48
C LEU A 359 59.76 23.48 29.00
N SER A 360 59.27 23.52 30.26
CA SER A 360 59.89 23.28 31.59
C SER A 360 58.87 23.20 32.74
N ASN A 361 59.23 22.50 33.83
CA ASN A 361 58.58 22.52 35.15
C ASN A 361 58.88 23.82 35.95
N GLU A 362 57.91 24.31 36.72
CA GLU A 362 58.13 25.07 37.97
C GLU A 362 56.99 24.80 38.97
N GLU A 363 57.36 24.31 40.17
CA GLU A 363 56.50 24.16 41.34
C GLU A 363 56.38 25.48 42.09
N VAL A 364 55.17 25.93 42.47
CA VAL A 364 54.95 26.73 43.70
C VAL A 364 53.60 26.37 44.33
N GLN A 365 53.68 26.29 45.65
CA GLN A 365 52.77 25.84 46.69
C GLN A 365 51.59 26.80 46.99
N VAL A 366 50.65 26.30 47.80
CA VAL A 366 49.75 26.98 48.78
C VAL A 366 48.23 27.04 48.46
N ASN A 367 47.49 26.18 49.18
CA ASN A 367 46.14 26.28 49.80
C ASN A 367 44.98 27.01 49.07
N SER A 368 43.80 26.34 48.99
CA SER A 368 42.66 26.60 49.90
C SER A 368 41.31 26.05 49.37
N THR A 369 40.67 25.22 50.21
CA THR A 369 39.21 25.12 50.49
C THR A 369 38.17 24.63 49.44
N HIS A 370 37.57 23.48 49.82
CA HIS A 370 36.14 23.11 49.84
C HIS A 370 35.52 22.18 48.76
N GLY A 371 35.09 20.99 49.25
CA GLY A 371 33.91 20.21 48.81
C GLY A 371 34.18 18.94 48.00
N SER A 372 34.87 17.90 48.49
CA SER A 372 34.49 16.93 49.53
C SER A 372 33.27 16.04 49.21
N VAL A 373 33.58 14.79 48.80
CA VAL A 373 33.07 13.46 49.25
C VAL A 373 31.55 13.21 49.30
N HIS A 374 31.00 12.02 49.06
CA HIS A 374 31.38 10.68 48.58
C HIS A 374 30.05 9.92 48.51
N SER A 375 29.94 8.89 47.67
CA SER A 375 29.45 7.55 48.03
C SER A 375 28.05 7.41 48.67
N LEU A 376 27.25 6.46 48.19
CA LEU A 376 26.92 5.25 48.96
C LEU A 376 25.93 4.36 48.20
N ASP A 377 26.24 3.07 48.25
CA ASP A 377 25.38 1.92 48.02
C ASP A 377 24.50 1.63 49.26
N ALA A 378 23.51 0.75 49.03
CA ALA A 378 22.87 -0.20 49.96
C ALA A 378 21.45 0.09 50.54
N ASP A 379 20.48 -0.62 49.95
CA ASP A 379 19.49 -1.56 50.52
C ASP A 379 18.65 -1.29 51.80
N LEU A 380 17.35 -1.63 51.64
CA LEU A 380 16.42 -2.31 52.58
C LEU A 380 16.10 -1.69 53.96
N LEU A 381 14.85 -1.25 54.16
CA LEU A 381 13.81 -1.93 54.98
C LEU A 381 12.60 -1.02 55.30
N LEU A 382 11.45 -1.69 55.38
CA LEU A 382 10.11 -1.25 55.73
C LEU A 382 10.00 -0.55 57.10
N SER A 383 9.05 0.37 57.25
CA SER A 383 7.87 0.24 58.13
C SER A 383 7.32 1.59 58.64
N SER A 384 5.99 1.67 58.70
CA SER A 384 5.13 2.56 59.52
C SER A 384 5.33 4.08 59.39
N GLY A 385 4.33 4.91 59.14
CA GLY A 385 2.88 4.76 59.25
C GLY A 385 2.31 6.17 59.55
N GLU A 386 1.07 6.42 59.12
CA GLU A 386 0.22 7.54 59.53
C GLU A 386 0.65 8.96 59.07
N SER A 387 -0.18 9.87 58.56
CA SER A 387 -1.60 9.87 58.22
C SER A 387 -1.94 11.25 57.60
N PHE A 388 -3.00 11.32 56.80
CA PHE A 388 -3.79 12.52 56.43
C PHE A 388 -3.16 13.64 55.56
N ASN A 389 -3.43 13.66 54.25
CA ASN A 389 -4.63 14.28 53.62
C ASN A 389 -4.47 14.43 52.08
N LYS A 390 -5.49 13.93 51.35
CA LYS A 390 -6.11 14.32 50.05
C LYS A 390 -5.43 15.44 49.21
N SER A 391 -5.36 15.42 47.88
CA SER A 391 -6.23 14.76 46.87
C SER A 391 -5.54 14.54 45.51
N GLU A 392 -5.86 13.38 44.92
CA GLU A 392 -6.29 13.10 43.53
C GLU A 392 -5.48 13.57 42.30
N ASN A 393 -5.20 12.54 41.48
CA ASN A 393 -5.00 12.50 40.02
C ASN A 393 -3.62 12.84 39.46
N ASP A 394 -2.75 11.81 39.43
CA ASP A 394 -2.05 11.46 38.18
C ASP A 394 -1.55 9.99 38.23
N MET A 395 -2.27 9.08 37.57
CA MET A 395 -1.81 7.73 37.29
C MET A 395 -1.85 7.55 35.77
N PHE A 396 -0.69 7.49 35.12
CA PHE A 396 -0.34 6.47 34.12
C PHE A 396 1.11 6.70 33.67
N LYS A 397 2.05 6.05 34.38
CA LYS A 397 3.38 5.71 33.87
C LYS A 397 3.61 4.22 34.07
N ASP A 398 3.85 3.56 32.94
CA ASP A 398 4.62 2.34 32.68
C ASP A 398 4.51 1.11 33.59
N GLY A 399 4.16 -0.01 32.94
CA GLY A 399 4.26 -1.35 33.46
C GLY A 399 4.53 -2.39 32.37
N LEU A 400 5.67 -2.28 31.69
CA LEU A 400 6.24 -3.36 30.89
C LEU A 400 6.98 -4.34 31.83
N ARG A 401 6.48 -5.56 31.98
CA ARG A 401 7.20 -6.84 32.29
C ARG A 401 6.13 -7.93 32.37
N ARG A 402 6.15 -8.97 31.54
CA ARG A 402 7.08 -10.12 31.35
C ARG A 402 6.32 -11.38 31.79
N ALA A 403 6.22 -12.30 30.83
CA ALA A 403 5.56 -13.59 30.92
C ALA A 403 6.04 -14.48 32.08
N GLN A 404 5.14 -15.33 32.57
CA GLN A 404 5.47 -16.67 33.04
C GLN A 404 4.44 -17.67 32.49
N SER A 405 4.95 -18.73 31.88
CA SER A 405 4.19 -19.91 31.43
C SER A 405 3.93 -20.82 32.62
N THR A 406 2.76 -21.47 32.64
CA THR A 406 2.60 -22.81 33.24
C THR A 406 1.50 -23.57 32.51
N ASP A 407 1.83 -24.77 32.06
CA ASP A 407 0.94 -25.77 31.51
C ASP A 407 0.00 -26.41 32.56
N SER A 408 -1.06 -27.03 32.03
CA SER A 408 -1.64 -28.31 32.46
C SER A 408 -2.69 -28.39 33.59
N LEU A 409 -3.85 -28.92 33.16
CA LEU A 409 -4.86 -29.78 33.82
C LEU A 409 -5.93 -29.14 34.74
N GLY A 410 -7.19 -29.38 34.36
CA GLY A 410 -8.38 -28.99 35.13
C GLY A 410 -9.68 -29.53 34.54
N THR A 411 -9.89 -30.83 34.73
CA THR A 411 -11.03 -31.67 34.37
C THR A 411 -12.37 -31.29 35.04
N SER A 412 -13.48 -31.63 34.34
CA SER A 412 -14.76 -32.16 34.86
C SER A 412 -15.86 -31.22 35.38
N GLY A 413 -17.06 -31.40 34.80
CA GLY A 413 -18.32 -30.86 35.32
C GLY A 413 -19.55 -31.25 34.50
N SER A 414 -19.85 -32.55 34.42
CA SER A 414 -21.03 -33.16 33.79
C SER A 414 -22.36 -32.73 34.42
N LEU A 415 -23.39 -32.48 33.59
CA LEU A 415 -24.76 -32.97 33.83
C LEU A 415 -25.45 -33.37 32.51
N GLN A 416 -25.54 -34.69 32.30
CA GLN A 416 -26.70 -35.51 31.90
C GLN A 416 -28.03 -34.77 31.61
N SER A 417 -28.97 -35.18 30.76
CA SER A 417 -29.19 -36.32 29.85
C SER A 417 -30.58 -36.10 29.23
N LYS A 418 -30.78 -36.35 27.94
CA LYS A 418 -31.90 -37.18 27.45
C LYS A 418 -31.73 -37.54 25.98
N ALA A 419 -31.44 -38.81 25.79
CA ALA A 419 -31.45 -39.50 24.52
C ALA A 419 -32.88 -39.71 24.01
N LEU A 420 -33.06 -39.57 22.70
CA LEU A 420 -33.83 -40.50 21.89
C LEU A 420 -33.06 -40.71 20.58
N GLY A 421 -32.44 -41.87 20.46
CA GLY A 421 -31.90 -42.34 19.19
C GLY A 421 -32.97 -43.07 18.39
N TYR A 422 -32.85 -43.03 17.06
CA TYR A 422 -33.07 -44.22 16.24
C TYR A 422 -32.06 -44.23 15.09
N ASN A 423 -31.48 -45.43 14.94
CA ASN A 423 -30.43 -45.84 14.04
C ASN A 423 -30.81 -45.72 12.55
N ASN A 424 -29.83 -45.55 11.66
CA ASN A 424 -29.34 -46.67 10.84
C ASN A 424 -27.98 -46.40 10.20
N LYS A 425 -27.20 -47.47 10.15
CA LYS A 425 -25.77 -47.61 9.84
C LYS A 425 -25.49 -47.66 8.34
N ALA A 426 -24.31 -47.20 7.93
CA ALA A 426 -23.27 -47.96 7.18
C ALA A 426 -22.06 -47.04 6.98
N LYS A 427 -20.91 -47.25 7.64
CA LYS A 427 -19.77 -48.11 7.26
C LYS A 427 -19.14 -47.78 5.90
N SER A 428 -18.11 -46.94 6.02
CA SER A 428 -16.86 -46.82 5.25
C SER A 428 -16.40 -48.06 4.46
N ALA A 429 -15.88 -47.85 3.25
CA ALA A 429 -14.53 -48.29 2.83
C ALA A 429 -14.19 -47.74 1.43
N GLY A 430 -12.95 -47.25 1.28
CA GLY A 430 -12.30 -47.06 -0.02
C GLY A 430 -11.54 -48.31 -0.48
N ASN A 431 -11.04 -48.21 -1.73
CA ASN A 431 -10.19 -49.14 -2.49
C ASN A 431 -10.87 -50.35 -3.16
N LEU A 432 -10.90 -50.37 -4.50
CA LEU A 432 -10.02 -51.21 -5.37
C LEU A 432 -10.49 -51.16 -6.85
N ASP A 433 -9.56 -50.72 -7.71
CA ASP A 433 -9.00 -51.36 -8.92
C ASP A 433 -9.85 -51.91 -10.09
N GLU A 434 -9.20 -51.83 -11.26
CA GLU A 434 -9.56 -52.05 -12.67
C GLU A 434 -10.14 -53.44 -13.07
N SER A 435 -10.71 -53.43 -14.28
CA SER A 435 -10.81 -54.52 -15.26
C SER A 435 -12.15 -55.27 -15.34
N ASP A 436 -13.00 -54.90 -16.31
CA ASP A 436 -13.39 -55.83 -17.38
C ASP A 436 -14.15 -55.11 -18.54
N PHE A 437 -13.90 -55.59 -19.77
CA PHE A 437 -14.42 -55.15 -21.08
C PHE A 437 -13.76 -53.96 -21.81
N GLY A 438 -12.82 -54.27 -22.71
CA GLY A 438 -12.60 -53.53 -23.97
C GLY A 438 -13.36 -54.19 -25.15
N PRO A 439 -12.98 -53.97 -26.43
CA PRO A 439 -12.36 -52.79 -27.07
C PRO A 439 -13.05 -52.41 -28.42
N LEU A 440 -12.91 -51.18 -28.90
CA LEU A 440 -12.74 -50.90 -30.35
C LEU A 440 -12.24 -49.45 -30.63
N VAL A 441 -10.98 -49.36 -31.06
CA VAL A 441 -10.38 -48.56 -32.16
C VAL A 441 -11.30 -47.48 -32.77
N GLY A 442 -11.00 -46.18 -32.86
CA GLY A 442 -9.72 -45.51 -33.14
C GLY A 442 -9.80 -44.89 -34.55
N ALA A 443 -9.78 -43.57 -34.67
CA ALA A 443 -9.19 -42.81 -35.79
C ALA A 443 -9.39 -41.30 -35.61
N ASP A 444 -8.26 -40.61 -35.53
CA ASP A 444 -8.07 -39.16 -35.57
C ASP A 444 -8.59 -38.52 -36.86
N SER A 445 -8.83 -37.20 -36.82
CA SER A 445 -8.60 -36.31 -37.97
C SER A 445 -8.39 -34.87 -37.48
N VAL A 446 -7.13 -34.44 -37.55
CA VAL A 446 -6.65 -33.07 -37.34
C VAL A 446 -6.71 -32.29 -38.66
N SER A 447 -7.14 -31.03 -38.59
CA SER A 447 -6.78 -29.84 -39.40
C SER A 447 -6.54 -29.96 -40.90
N GLU A 448 -7.26 -29.17 -41.71
CA GLU A 448 -6.65 -28.19 -42.64
C GLU A 448 -7.68 -27.19 -43.22
N ASN A 449 -7.19 -25.98 -43.45
CA ASN A 449 -7.88 -24.74 -43.82
C ASN A 449 -8.60 -24.77 -45.18
N PHE A 450 -9.69 -24.02 -45.34
CA PHE A 450 -9.94 -23.24 -46.56
C PHE A 450 -10.85 -22.03 -46.32
N ASP A 451 -10.38 -20.89 -46.81
CA ASP A 451 -10.96 -19.56 -46.76
C ASP A 451 -12.14 -19.33 -47.73
N THR A 452 -12.95 -18.34 -47.37
CA THR A 452 -13.64 -17.36 -48.25
C THR A 452 -14.85 -17.73 -49.13
N ALA A 453 -15.93 -17.00 -48.83
CA ALA A 453 -16.82 -16.27 -49.76
C ALA A 453 -18.01 -16.98 -50.48
N SER A 454 -19.20 -16.49 -50.11
CA SER A 454 -20.24 -15.93 -50.99
C SER A 454 -21.32 -16.84 -51.63
N LEU A 455 -22.55 -16.31 -51.57
CA LEU A 455 -23.82 -16.68 -52.24
C LEU A 455 -24.48 -17.96 -51.67
N GLY A 456 -25.65 -17.92 -51.02
CA GLY A 456 -26.88 -17.27 -51.48
C GLY A 456 -27.69 -18.25 -52.31
N SER A 457 -28.57 -19.07 -51.69
CA SER A 457 -29.85 -19.48 -52.28
C SER A 457 -30.67 -20.31 -51.29
N LEU A 458 -31.93 -19.91 -51.13
CA LEU A 458 -32.98 -20.61 -50.41
C LEU A 458 -33.31 -21.93 -51.11
N GLN A 459 -33.29 -23.07 -50.40
CA GLN A 459 -34.13 -24.22 -50.75
C GLN A 459 -34.39 -25.09 -49.51
N MET A 460 -35.63 -25.05 -49.02
CA MET A 460 -36.15 -25.98 -48.02
C MET A 460 -36.23 -27.40 -48.60
N PRO A 461 -35.78 -28.46 -47.91
CA PRO A 461 -36.05 -29.82 -48.34
C PRO A 461 -37.50 -30.20 -47.98
N SER A 462 -38.35 -30.21 -49.00
CA SER A 462 -39.57 -31.01 -49.03
C SER A 462 -39.16 -32.48 -49.20
N GLY A 463 -39.52 -33.35 -48.26
CA GLY A 463 -39.24 -34.78 -48.40
C GLY A 463 -39.50 -35.59 -47.13
N PHE A 464 -40.76 -35.74 -46.72
CA PHE A 464 -41.14 -36.90 -45.91
C PHE A 464 -41.21 -38.12 -46.85
N MET A 465 -40.21 -38.99 -46.80
CA MET A 465 -40.25 -40.31 -47.46
C MET A 465 -40.97 -41.28 -46.53
N LEU A 466 -42.16 -41.75 -46.94
CA LEU A 466 -42.87 -42.84 -46.25
C LEU A 466 -42.04 -44.13 -46.36
N THR A 467 -41.99 -44.92 -45.28
CA THR A 467 -41.33 -46.23 -45.30
C THR A 467 -42.09 -47.21 -46.20
N LYS A 468 -41.39 -48.21 -46.76
CA LYS A 468 -42.00 -49.26 -47.62
C LYS A 468 -43.20 -49.95 -46.98
N ASP A 469 -43.23 -50.04 -45.65
CA ASP A 469 -44.35 -50.62 -44.91
C ASP A 469 -45.54 -49.67 -44.79
N GLN A 470 -45.31 -48.34 -44.76
CA GLN A 470 -46.37 -47.33 -44.83
C GLN A 470 -46.98 -47.23 -46.24
N GLU A 471 -46.19 -47.37 -47.31
CA GLU A 471 -46.73 -47.47 -48.67
C GLU A 471 -47.53 -48.75 -48.91
N LYS A 472 -47.17 -49.86 -48.25
CA LYS A 472 -47.90 -51.13 -48.31
C LYS A 472 -49.24 -51.05 -47.57
N ALA A 473 -49.28 -50.38 -46.42
CA ALA A 473 -50.50 -50.20 -45.63
C ALA A 473 -51.54 -49.31 -46.34
N ILE A 474 -51.10 -48.30 -47.10
CA ILE A 474 -52.00 -47.40 -47.85
C ILE A 474 -52.58 -48.07 -49.12
N LYS A 475 -51.90 -49.09 -49.68
CA LYS A 475 -52.34 -49.83 -50.88
C LYS A 475 -53.09 -51.13 -50.60
N ALA A 476 -53.14 -51.59 -49.34
CA ALA A 476 -53.88 -52.79 -48.99
C ALA A 476 -55.39 -52.50 -48.99
N MET A 477 -56.15 -53.18 -49.87
CA MET A 477 -57.62 -53.20 -49.81
C MET A 477 -58.04 -53.71 -48.43
N THR A 478 -59.03 -53.08 -47.81
CA THR A 478 -59.59 -53.61 -46.55
C THR A 478 -60.36 -54.91 -46.83
N PRO A 479 -60.47 -55.85 -45.87
CA PRO A 479 -61.22 -57.09 -46.06
C PRO A 479 -62.68 -56.85 -46.51
N GLU A 480 -63.29 -55.74 -46.09
CA GLU A 480 -64.63 -55.32 -46.51
C GLU A 480 -64.69 -54.83 -47.98
N GLN A 481 -63.59 -54.30 -48.52
CA GLN A 481 -63.48 -53.91 -49.93
C GLN A 481 -63.26 -55.11 -50.86
N GLU A 482 -62.61 -56.17 -50.39
CA GLU A 482 -62.46 -57.44 -51.11
C GLU A 482 -63.80 -58.19 -51.23
N GLU A 483 -64.60 -58.22 -50.16
CA GLU A 483 -65.93 -58.84 -50.17
C GLU A 483 -66.90 -58.08 -51.09
N THR A 484 -66.86 -56.75 -51.11
CA THR A 484 -67.72 -55.93 -51.98
C THR A 484 -67.32 -56.00 -53.46
N ALA A 485 -66.03 -56.11 -53.78
CA ALA A 485 -65.56 -56.36 -55.14
C ALA A 485 -65.97 -57.77 -55.66
N SER A 486 -65.97 -58.78 -54.77
CA SER A 486 -66.39 -60.15 -55.08
C SER A 486 -67.90 -60.26 -55.33
N LEU A 487 -68.71 -59.49 -54.58
CA LEU A 487 -70.17 -59.39 -54.79
C LEU A 487 -70.53 -58.66 -56.10
N LEU A 488 -69.80 -57.62 -56.48
CA LEU A 488 -70.02 -56.90 -57.75
C LEU A 488 -69.56 -57.69 -58.98
N SER A 489 -68.54 -58.55 -58.85
CA SER A 489 -68.11 -59.49 -59.89
C SER A 489 -69.14 -60.60 -60.15
N SER A 490 -70.02 -60.90 -59.18
CA SER A 490 -71.05 -61.93 -59.32
C SER A 490 -72.32 -61.45 -60.03
N VAL A 491 -72.48 -60.12 -60.22
CA VAL A 491 -73.68 -59.49 -60.82
C VAL A 491 -73.52 -59.21 -62.32
N THR A 492 -72.32 -59.39 -62.89
CA THR A 492 -72.03 -59.05 -64.31
C THR A 492 -71.81 -60.26 -65.24
N GLN A 493 -72.06 -61.49 -64.77
CA GLN A 493 -72.02 -62.69 -65.61
C GLN A 493 -73.43 -63.19 -65.94
N GLY A 494 -73.91 -62.89 -67.16
CA GLY A 494 -75.09 -63.55 -67.73
C GLY A 494 -76.00 -62.64 -68.57
N VAL A 495 -75.52 -62.16 -69.72
CA VAL A 495 -76.39 -61.70 -70.82
C VAL A 495 -76.49 -62.85 -71.82
N GLU A 496 -77.66 -63.50 -71.89
CA GLU A 496 -78.33 -63.98 -73.11
C GLU A 496 -79.48 -64.94 -72.75
N SER A 497 -80.73 -64.51 -72.97
CA SER A 497 -81.82 -65.30 -73.59
C SER A 497 -83.20 -64.74 -73.23
N ALA A 498 -83.85 -64.21 -74.27
CA ALA A 498 -85.28 -64.21 -74.57
C ALA A 498 -86.33 -64.21 -73.43
N TYR A 499 -87.13 -63.13 -73.40
CA TYR A 499 -88.58 -63.18 -73.19
C TYR A 499 -89.09 -64.10 -72.07
N VAL A 500 -88.62 -63.89 -70.84
CA VAL A 500 -89.31 -64.34 -69.64
C VAL A 500 -89.21 -63.20 -68.62
N SER A 501 -90.35 -62.71 -68.13
CA SER A 501 -90.40 -61.73 -67.04
C SER A 501 -89.44 -62.17 -65.92
N PRO A 502 -88.58 -61.30 -65.38
CA PRO A 502 -87.57 -61.75 -64.43
C PRO A 502 -88.23 -62.47 -63.26
N SER A 503 -87.89 -63.74 -63.09
CA SER A 503 -88.31 -64.58 -61.97
C SER A 503 -87.79 -63.95 -60.68
N GLY A 504 -88.66 -63.23 -59.99
CA GLY A 504 -88.33 -62.42 -58.81
C GLY A 504 -89.31 -61.27 -58.55
N TYR A 505 -90.10 -60.84 -59.54
CA TYR A 505 -91.12 -59.81 -59.34
C TYR A 505 -92.46 -60.41 -58.90
N ARG A 506 -92.66 -60.48 -57.58
CA ARG A 506 -93.99 -60.62 -56.99
C ARG A 506 -94.73 -59.29 -57.15
N LEU A 507 -95.96 -59.30 -57.70
CA LEU A 507 -96.83 -58.12 -57.62
C LEU A 507 -97.11 -57.84 -56.14
N VAL A 508 -96.55 -56.74 -55.67
CA VAL A 508 -96.69 -56.27 -54.29
C VAL A 508 -98.06 -55.61 -54.17
N SER A 509 -98.90 -56.07 -53.25
CA SER A 509 -100.17 -55.41 -52.98
C SER A 509 -99.94 -53.98 -52.48
N GLU A 510 -100.90 -53.06 -52.67
CA GLU A 510 -100.73 -51.64 -52.29
C GLU A 510 -100.41 -51.47 -50.79
N THR A 511 -100.87 -52.40 -49.95
CA THR A 511 -100.51 -52.49 -48.53
C THR A 511 -99.06 -52.93 -48.31
N GLU A 512 -98.59 -53.97 -49.01
CA GLU A 512 -97.19 -54.43 -48.94
C GLU A 512 -96.21 -53.39 -49.54
N TRP A 513 -96.64 -52.61 -50.54
CA TRP A 513 -95.85 -51.55 -51.15
C TRP A 513 -95.71 -50.36 -50.19
N ASN A 514 -96.78 -49.97 -49.52
CA ASN A 514 -96.73 -48.97 -48.45
C ASN A 514 -95.88 -49.42 -47.26
N LEU A 515 -95.93 -50.72 -46.90
CA LEU A 515 -95.06 -51.27 -45.85
C LEU A 515 -93.60 -51.20 -46.27
N LEU A 516 -93.27 -51.65 -47.49
CA LEU A 516 -91.92 -51.61 -48.05
C LEU A 516 -91.40 -50.17 -48.15
N GLN A 517 -92.24 -49.22 -48.58
CA GLN A 517 -91.85 -47.81 -48.68
C GLN A 517 -91.59 -47.21 -47.28
N LYS A 518 -92.40 -47.58 -46.28
CA LYS A 518 -92.16 -47.21 -44.88
C LYS A 518 -90.91 -47.89 -44.31
N GLU A 519 -90.59 -49.10 -44.76
CA GLU A 519 -89.42 -49.87 -44.33
C GLU A 519 -88.13 -49.35 -44.98
N VAL A 520 -88.19 -48.94 -46.26
CA VAL A 520 -87.13 -48.22 -46.96
C VAL A 520 -86.94 -46.83 -46.36
N GLN A 521 -88.01 -46.11 -46.03
CA GLN A 521 -87.92 -44.84 -45.32
C GLN A 521 -87.31 -45.03 -43.92
N ASN A 522 -87.69 -46.09 -43.20
CA ASN A 522 -87.10 -46.43 -41.90
C ASN A 522 -85.65 -46.89 -42.01
N ALA A 523 -85.28 -47.63 -43.06
CA ALA A 523 -83.91 -48.03 -43.34
C ALA A 523 -83.06 -46.81 -43.72
N GLY A 524 -83.58 -45.90 -44.56
CA GLY A 524 -82.96 -44.61 -44.86
C GLY A 524 -82.79 -43.74 -43.62
N ASN A 525 -83.78 -43.71 -42.73
CA ASN A 525 -83.71 -42.99 -41.44
C ASN A 525 -82.72 -43.63 -40.44
N LYS A 526 -82.42 -44.93 -40.57
CA LYS A 526 -81.44 -45.65 -39.74
C LYS A 526 -80.02 -45.58 -40.32
N LEU A 527 -79.86 -45.62 -41.64
CA LEU A 527 -78.58 -45.53 -42.35
C LEU A 527 -78.10 -44.08 -42.54
N GLY A 528 -79.01 -43.10 -42.53
CA GLY A 528 -78.68 -41.66 -42.61
C GLY A 528 -78.28 -41.02 -41.28
N ARG A 529 -78.34 -41.76 -40.17
CA ARG A 529 -77.83 -41.29 -38.87
C ARG A 529 -76.33 -41.59 -38.80
N ARG A 530 -75.53 -40.55 -38.54
CA ARG A 530 -74.09 -40.73 -38.27
C ARG A 530 -73.93 -41.71 -37.11
N CYS A 531 -73.07 -42.71 -37.28
CA CYS A 531 -72.78 -43.67 -36.21
C CYS A 531 -72.17 -42.92 -35.02
N ASP A 532 -72.86 -42.95 -33.88
CA ASP A 532 -72.43 -42.23 -32.67
C ASP A 532 -71.06 -42.69 -32.17
N MET A 533 -70.73 -43.97 -32.36
CA MET A 533 -69.41 -44.52 -32.04
C MET A 533 -68.31 -43.96 -32.95
N CYS A 534 -68.56 -43.91 -34.27
CA CYS A 534 -67.60 -43.33 -35.22
C CYS A 534 -67.41 -41.83 -34.97
N SER A 535 -68.50 -41.10 -34.68
CA SER A 535 -68.45 -39.69 -34.30
C SER A 535 -67.64 -39.45 -33.01
N ASN A 536 -67.76 -40.36 -32.04
CA ASN A 536 -66.97 -40.30 -30.80
C ASN A 536 -65.48 -40.56 -31.06
N TYR A 537 -65.14 -41.62 -31.80
CA TYR A 537 -63.74 -41.89 -32.17
C TYR A 537 -63.12 -40.79 -33.04
N GLU A 538 -63.90 -40.19 -33.95
CA GLU A 538 -63.46 -39.04 -34.74
C GLU A 538 -63.15 -37.82 -33.84
N LYS A 539 -64.02 -37.52 -32.88
CA LYS A 539 -63.75 -36.46 -31.88
C LYS A 539 -62.54 -36.78 -31.01
N GLN A 540 -62.38 -38.03 -30.59
CA GLN A 540 -61.23 -38.46 -29.80
C GLN A 540 -59.92 -38.34 -30.61
N LEU A 541 -59.93 -38.74 -31.88
CA LEU A 541 -58.79 -38.63 -32.77
C LEU A 541 -58.43 -37.16 -33.04
N GLN A 542 -59.43 -36.30 -33.29
CA GLN A 542 -59.23 -34.86 -33.41
C GLN A 542 -58.62 -34.27 -32.13
N GLY A 543 -59.10 -34.69 -30.95
CA GLY A 543 -58.53 -34.28 -29.66
C GLY A 543 -57.05 -34.68 -29.53
N ILE A 544 -56.70 -35.92 -29.90
CA ILE A 544 -55.31 -36.39 -29.89
C ILE A 544 -54.45 -35.62 -30.90
N GLN A 545 -54.97 -35.33 -32.10
CA GLN A 545 -54.24 -34.55 -33.12
C GLN A 545 -53.97 -33.11 -32.69
N ILE A 546 -54.93 -32.47 -31.99
CA ILE A 546 -54.74 -31.14 -31.43
C ILE A 546 -53.67 -31.18 -30.33
N GLN A 547 -53.73 -32.16 -29.42
CA GLN A 547 -52.73 -32.34 -28.37
C GLN A 547 -51.33 -32.64 -28.94
N GLU A 548 -51.23 -33.40 -30.02
CA GLU A 548 -49.97 -33.68 -30.73
C GLU A 548 -49.41 -32.40 -31.38
N ALA A 549 -50.26 -31.57 -31.99
CA ALA A 549 -49.85 -30.27 -32.53
C ALA A 549 -49.35 -29.32 -31.43
N GLU A 550 -50.07 -29.22 -30.32
CA GLU A 550 -49.70 -28.39 -29.17
C GLU A 550 -48.37 -28.82 -28.55
N THR A 551 -48.17 -30.12 -28.34
CA THR A 551 -46.89 -30.65 -27.82
C THR A 551 -45.75 -30.43 -28.80
N ARG A 552 -45.98 -30.55 -30.11
CA ARG A 552 -44.98 -30.23 -31.14
C ARG A 552 -44.56 -28.77 -31.10
N ASP A 553 -45.50 -27.85 -30.91
CA ASP A 553 -45.20 -26.42 -30.81
C ASP A 553 -44.50 -26.06 -29.49
N GLN A 554 -44.85 -26.74 -28.39
CA GLN A 554 -44.09 -26.66 -27.13
C GLN A 554 -42.64 -27.11 -27.32
N VAL A 555 -42.40 -28.23 -28.01
CA VAL A 555 -41.05 -28.72 -28.31
C VAL A 555 -40.28 -27.72 -29.17
N LYS A 556 -40.88 -27.13 -30.21
CA LYS A 556 -40.22 -26.09 -31.02
C LYS A 556 -39.84 -24.88 -30.16
N LYS A 557 -40.74 -24.43 -29.28
CA LYS A 557 -40.47 -23.29 -28.38
C LYS A 557 -39.31 -23.61 -27.43
N LEU A 558 -39.30 -24.81 -26.84
CA LEU A 558 -38.18 -25.28 -26.01
C LEU A 558 -36.87 -25.37 -26.80
N GLN A 559 -36.89 -25.86 -28.04
CA GLN A 559 -35.71 -25.92 -28.90
C GLN A 559 -35.13 -24.54 -29.22
N VAL A 560 -35.99 -23.54 -29.47
CA VAL A 560 -35.53 -22.16 -29.70
C VAL A 560 -34.93 -21.57 -28.43
N MET A 561 -35.58 -21.74 -27.28
CA MET A 561 -35.03 -21.26 -26.00
C MET A 561 -33.70 -21.95 -25.66
N LEU A 562 -33.57 -23.25 -25.93
CA LEU A 562 -32.31 -23.98 -25.71
C LEU A 562 -31.19 -23.47 -26.61
N ARG A 563 -31.49 -23.19 -27.89
CA ARG A 563 -30.50 -22.58 -28.80
C ARG A 563 -30.06 -21.20 -28.32
N GLN A 564 -31.01 -20.34 -27.95
CA GLN A 564 -30.70 -19.01 -27.40
C GLN A 564 -29.86 -19.09 -26.12
N ALA A 565 -30.17 -20.04 -25.22
CA ALA A 565 -29.39 -20.25 -24.02
C ALA A 565 -27.97 -20.75 -24.32
N ASN A 566 -27.82 -21.65 -25.30
CA ASN A 566 -26.50 -22.13 -25.74
C ASN A 566 -25.67 -21.01 -26.40
N ASP A 567 -26.27 -20.20 -27.28
CA ASP A 567 -25.58 -19.07 -27.93
C ASP A 567 -25.14 -18.04 -26.88
N GLN A 568 -25.99 -17.78 -25.89
CA GLN A 568 -25.65 -16.91 -24.77
C GLN A 568 -24.51 -17.50 -23.92
N LEU A 569 -24.53 -18.80 -23.64
CA LEU A 569 -23.48 -19.48 -22.91
C LEU A 569 -22.14 -19.39 -23.66
N GLU A 570 -22.12 -19.69 -24.96
CA GLU A 570 -20.93 -19.60 -25.80
C GLU A 570 -20.34 -18.18 -25.80
N LYS A 571 -21.20 -17.16 -25.93
CA LYS A 571 -20.77 -15.76 -25.80
C LYS A 571 -20.15 -15.48 -24.44
N THR A 572 -20.81 -15.88 -23.34
CA THR A 572 -20.27 -15.64 -21.99
C THR A 572 -18.97 -16.39 -21.72
N MET A 573 -18.79 -17.60 -22.29
CA MET A 573 -17.54 -18.34 -22.19
C MET A 573 -16.43 -17.63 -22.95
N LYS A 574 -16.73 -17.08 -24.12
CA LYS A 574 -15.76 -16.30 -24.91
C LYS A 574 -15.37 -15.00 -24.20
N ASP A 575 -16.35 -14.23 -23.73
CA ASP A 575 -16.10 -12.98 -23.00
C ASP A 575 -15.28 -13.25 -21.72
N LYS A 576 -15.57 -14.37 -21.02
CA LYS A 576 -14.78 -14.83 -19.86
C LYS A 576 -13.33 -15.15 -20.26
N GLN A 577 -13.12 -15.90 -21.32
CA GLN A 577 -11.77 -16.25 -21.79
C GLN A 577 -10.96 -15.00 -22.16
N GLU A 578 -11.56 -14.05 -22.87
CA GLU A 578 -10.92 -12.79 -23.24
C GLU A 578 -10.53 -11.96 -22.00
N LEU A 579 -11.38 -11.94 -20.98
CA LEU A 579 -11.08 -11.28 -19.70
C LEU A 579 -9.96 -12.00 -18.93
N GLU A 580 -9.96 -13.33 -18.90
CA GLU A 580 -8.89 -14.11 -18.26
C GLU A 580 -7.54 -13.88 -18.95
N ASP A 581 -7.52 -13.85 -20.29
CA ASP A 581 -6.31 -13.57 -21.08
C ASP A 581 -5.82 -12.14 -20.86
N TYR A 582 -6.72 -11.16 -20.81
CA TYR A 582 -6.39 -9.77 -20.49
C TYR A 582 -5.80 -9.62 -19.09
N MET A 583 -6.44 -10.23 -18.09
CA MET A 583 -5.97 -10.20 -16.70
C MET A 583 -4.60 -10.86 -16.55
N LYS A 584 -4.38 -11.98 -17.25
CA LYS A 584 -3.09 -12.67 -17.28
C LYS A 584 -2.00 -11.79 -17.91
N GLN A 585 -2.28 -11.21 -19.08
CA GLN A 585 -1.34 -10.29 -19.75
C GLN A 585 -1.01 -9.08 -18.87
N SER A 586 -2.03 -8.44 -18.28
CA SER A 586 -1.84 -7.30 -17.38
C SER A 586 -1.03 -7.66 -16.13
N ALA A 587 -1.21 -8.87 -15.59
CA ALA A 587 -0.44 -9.35 -14.44
C ALA A 587 1.02 -9.61 -14.81
N GLU A 588 1.28 -10.22 -15.97
CA GLU A 588 2.63 -10.46 -16.50
C GLU A 588 3.36 -9.12 -16.77
N ASP A 589 2.69 -8.17 -17.42
CA ASP A 589 3.25 -6.84 -17.69
C ASP A 589 3.57 -6.08 -16.40
N SER A 590 2.67 -6.12 -15.43
CA SER A 590 2.88 -5.50 -14.11
C SER A 590 4.05 -6.18 -13.37
N SER A 591 4.13 -7.51 -13.41
CA SER A 591 5.23 -8.27 -12.80
C SER A 591 6.58 -7.94 -13.44
N ASN A 592 6.62 -7.79 -14.77
CA ASN A 592 7.81 -7.39 -15.51
C ASN A 592 8.25 -5.96 -15.15
N GLN A 593 7.31 -5.02 -15.06
CA GLN A 593 7.60 -3.64 -14.63
C GLN A 593 8.12 -3.58 -13.20
N ILE A 594 7.48 -4.30 -12.27
CA ILE A 594 7.93 -4.40 -10.87
C ILE A 594 9.33 -4.99 -10.81
N SER A 595 9.61 -6.07 -11.56
CA SER A 595 10.94 -6.69 -11.59
C SER A 595 12.02 -5.74 -12.13
N LEU A 596 11.70 -4.95 -13.16
CA LEU A 596 12.59 -3.92 -13.70
C LEU A 596 12.88 -2.81 -12.68
N LEU A 597 11.84 -2.32 -12.00
CA LEU A 597 11.96 -1.30 -10.96
C LEU A 597 12.77 -1.81 -9.77
N MET A 598 12.51 -3.04 -9.30
CA MET A 598 13.30 -3.68 -8.24
C MET A 598 14.77 -3.79 -8.62
N ALA A 599 15.10 -4.21 -9.85
CA ALA A 599 16.47 -4.28 -10.32
C ALA A 599 17.14 -2.89 -10.36
N LYS A 600 16.39 -1.84 -10.71
CA LYS A 600 16.88 -0.46 -10.69
C LYS A 600 17.12 0.03 -9.25
N CYS A 601 16.19 -0.24 -8.33
CA CYS A 601 16.33 0.09 -6.91
C CYS A 601 17.55 -0.59 -6.29
N GLN A 602 17.75 -1.88 -6.56
CA GLN A 602 18.91 -2.62 -6.08
C GLN A 602 20.24 -2.03 -6.62
N LYS A 603 20.28 -1.63 -7.89
CA LYS A 603 21.46 -0.95 -8.46
C LYS A 603 21.72 0.40 -7.78
N SER A 604 20.68 1.19 -7.52
CA SER A 604 20.84 2.48 -6.82
C SER A 604 21.26 2.29 -5.36
N GLU A 605 20.76 1.27 -4.66
CA GLU A 605 21.16 0.96 -3.29
C GLU A 605 22.64 0.56 -3.22
N ASN A 606 23.08 -0.33 -4.12
CA ASN A 606 24.49 -0.71 -4.21
C ASN A 606 25.38 0.51 -4.49
N PHE A 607 24.98 1.38 -5.41
CA PHE A 607 25.70 2.61 -5.72
C PHE A 607 25.77 3.56 -4.52
N LEU A 608 24.68 3.74 -3.77
CA LEU A 608 24.67 4.55 -2.55
C LEU A 608 25.58 3.96 -1.47
N SER A 609 25.61 2.64 -1.32
CA SER A 609 26.52 1.96 -0.39
C SER A 609 27.98 2.19 -0.78
N GLU A 610 28.33 2.09 -2.06
CA GLU A 610 29.68 2.38 -2.57
C GLU A 610 30.05 3.85 -2.31
N LEU A 611 29.14 4.79 -2.57
CA LEU A 611 29.36 6.22 -2.33
C LEU A 611 29.55 6.52 -0.84
N GLN A 612 28.76 5.91 0.03
CA GLN A 612 28.90 6.05 1.49
C GLN A 612 30.24 5.51 1.99
N GLN A 613 30.72 4.40 1.42
CA GLN A 613 32.03 3.83 1.74
C GLN A 613 33.15 4.77 1.28
N ALA A 614 33.08 5.27 0.05
CA ALA A 614 34.04 6.23 -0.51
C ALA A 614 34.10 7.52 0.32
N PHE A 615 32.95 8.08 0.69
CA PHE A 615 32.86 9.25 1.56
C PHE A 615 33.50 8.99 2.94
N SER A 616 33.23 7.83 3.54
CA SER A 616 33.81 7.45 4.82
C SER A 616 35.34 7.31 4.75
N GLN A 617 35.86 6.86 3.61
CA GLN A 617 37.30 6.79 3.34
C GLN A 617 37.91 8.17 3.14
N ALA A 618 37.28 9.03 2.34
CA ALA A 618 37.72 10.41 2.13
C ALA A 618 37.75 11.18 3.47
N LYS A 619 36.71 11.03 4.29
CA LYS A 619 36.67 11.63 5.64
C LYS A 619 37.84 11.17 6.52
N ARG A 620 38.15 9.87 6.53
CA ARG A 620 39.30 9.35 7.30
C ARG A 620 40.62 9.92 6.79
N SER A 621 40.81 9.98 5.47
CA SER A 621 42.00 10.59 4.85
C SER A 621 42.18 12.06 5.26
N VAL A 622 41.11 12.86 5.23
CA VAL A 622 41.16 14.27 5.64
C VAL A 622 41.45 14.39 7.15
N GLN A 623 40.87 13.53 7.99
CA GLN A 623 41.16 13.51 9.43
C GLN A 623 42.63 13.16 9.71
N GLU A 624 43.21 12.21 8.98
CA GLU A 624 44.63 11.87 9.07
C GLU A 624 45.51 13.04 8.63
N GLN A 625 45.20 13.71 7.52
CA GLN A 625 45.91 14.92 7.09
C GLN A 625 45.82 16.04 8.13
N MET A 626 44.65 16.27 8.73
CA MET A 626 44.47 17.27 9.77
C MET A 626 45.29 16.95 11.03
N ALA A 627 45.41 15.67 11.40
CA ALA A 627 46.26 15.24 12.51
C ALA A 627 47.74 15.53 12.26
N VAL A 628 48.24 15.21 11.05
CA VAL A 628 49.62 15.52 10.64
C VAL A 628 49.89 17.03 10.66
N LEU A 629 48.98 17.84 10.12
CA LEU A 629 49.12 19.30 10.15
C LEU A 629 49.13 19.83 11.59
N THR A 630 48.28 19.31 12.46
CA THR A 630 48.24 19.70 13.88
C THR A 630 49.56 19.39 14.58
N GLN A 631 50.10 18.18 14.36
CA GLN A 631 51.39 17.78 14.91
C GLN A 631 52.55 18.64 14.38
N SER A 632 52.56 18.94 13.08
CA SER A 632 53.59 19.80 12.49
C SER A 632 53.53 21.23 13.05
N ARG A 633 52.33 21.77 13.28
CA ARG A 633 52.12 23.09 13.90
C ARG A 633 52.67 23.12 15.33
N GLU A 634 52.42 22.06 16.10
CA GLU A 634 52.94 21.92 17.47
C GLU A 634 54.47 21.86 17.48
N GLN A 635 55.09 21.08 16.60
CA GLN A 635 56.55 21.02 16.47
C GLN A 635 57.17 22.38 16.10
N VAL A 636 56.56 23.11 15.16
CA VAL A 636 57.03 24.46 14.79
C VAL A 636 56.86 25.44 15.96
N SER A 637 55.77 25.32 16.73
CA SER A 637 55.55 26.14 17.93
C SER A 637 56.60 25.87 19.01
N GLU A 638 56.96 24.60 19.23
CA GLU A 638 58.01 24.20 20.17
C GLU A 638 59.38 24.78 19.75
N GLU A 639 59.78 24.62 18.48
CA GLU A 639 61.02 25.21 17.97
C GLU A 639 61.04 26.74 18.07
N LEU A 640 59.90 27.41 17.82
CA LEU A 640 59.79 28.87 17.98
C LEU A 640 60.05 29.29 19.43
N VAL A 641 59.46 28.58 20.40
CA VAL A 641 59.68 28.84 21.83
C VAL A 641 61.14 28.59 22.22
N ARG A 642 61.75 27.51 21.73
CA ARG A 642 63.16 27.20 21.98
C ARG A 642 64.08 28.27 21.43
N LEU A 643 63.88 28.70 20.18
CA LEU A 643 64.64 29.77 19.54
C LEU A 643 64.44 31.12 20.24
N GLN A 644 63.24 31.41 20.73
CA GLN A 644 62.96 32.63 21.49
C GLN A 644 63.73 32.67 22.80
N LYS A 645 63.80 31.55 23.53
CA LYS A 645 64.60 31.39 24.74
C LYS A 645 66.11 31.54 24.48
N ASP A 646 66.60 30.96 23.38
CA ASP A 646 68.01 31.11 22.97
C ASP A 646 68.33 32.56 22.60
N ASN A 647 67.42 33.27 21.92
CA ASN A 647 67.56 34.68 21.61
C ASN A 647 67.59 35.56 22.85
N GLU A 648 66.70 35.34 23.83
CA GLU A 648 66.73 36.03 25.12
C GLU A 648 68.06 35.79 25.86
N SER A 649 68.58 34.56 25.84
CA SER A 649 69.89 34.23 26.40
C SER A 649 71.03 34.98 25.69
N LEU A 650 71.01 34.99 24.35
CA LEU A 650 72.01 35.69 23.54
C LEU A 650 71.92 37.21 23.71
N GLN A 651 70.71 37.77 23.78
CA GLN A 651 70.48 39.19 24.03
C GLN A 651 70.94 39.58 25.44
N GLY A 652 70.74 38.70 26.44
CA GLY A 652 71.30 38.84 27.78
C GLY A 652 72.83 38.83 27.77
N LYS A 653 73.46 37.88 27.06
CA LYS A 653 74.92 37.82 26.89
C LYS A 653 75.47 39.02 26.12
N HIS A 654 74.77 39.48 25.08
CA HIS A 654 75.15 40.64 24.29
C HIS A 654 75.01 41.94 25.07
N SER A 655 73.95 42.10 25.87
CA SER A 655 73.80 43.20 26.83
C SER A 655 74.99 43.23 27.80
N LEU A 656 75.39 42.07 28.32
CA LEU A 656 76.54 41.91 29.20
C LEU A 656 77.88 42.22 28.49
N HIS A 657 78.03 41.79 27.23
CA HIS A 657 79.17 42.14 26.38
C HIS A 657 79.23 43.63 26.07
N VAL A 658 78.11 44.29 25.76
CA VAL A 658 78.05 45.73 25.51
C VAL A 658 78.35 46.52 26.79
N SER A 659 77.88 46.07 27.96
CA SER A 659 78.29 46.66 29.25
C SER A 659 79.78 46.50 29.53
N LEU A 660 80.39 45.37 29.17
CA LEU A 660 81.85 45.17 29.27
C LEU A 660 82.62 46.00 28.23
N GLN A 661 82.07 46.17 27.03
CA GLN A 661 82.68 46.94 25.95
C GLN A 661 82.54 48.46 26.16
N GLN A 662 81.52 48.93 26.87
CA GLN A 662 81.44 50.32 27.36
C GLN A 662 82.40 50.58 28.53
N ALA A 663 82.97 49.54 29.14
CA ALA A 663 84.02 49.66 30.16
C ALA A 663 85.44 49.68 29.56
N GLU A 664 85.61 49.42 28.25
CA GLU A 664 86.91 49.43 27.56
C GLU A 664 86.84 50.28 26.28
N ASP A 665 87.49 51.45 26.30
CA ASP A 665 87.60 52.37 25.14
C ASP A 665 88.42 51.74 24.01
N PHE A 666 87.75 51.27 22.95
CA PHE A 666 88.39 50.77 21.74
C PHE A 666 87.77 51.37 20.46
N ILE A 667 88.63 52.00 19.65
CA ILE A 667 88.29 52.62 18.34
C ILE A 667 88.78 51.69 17.22
N LEU A 668 87.92 51.40 16.23
CA LEU A 668 88.30 50.65 15.03
C LEU A 668 88.05 51.46 13.73
N PRO A 669 88.99 51.46 12.76
CA PRO A 669 88.95 52.33 11.57
C PRO A 669 88.08 51.85 10.42
N GLU A 670 87.64 52.85 9.64
CA GLU A 670 86.82 52.82 8.44
C GLU A 670 87.65 52.54 7.18
N ALA A 671 87.21 51.61 6.34
CA ALA A 671 87.67 51.49 4.95
C ALA A 671 86.59 50.84 4.09
N ALA A 672 86.06 51.65 3.17
CA ALA A 672 85.15 51.31 2.10
C ALA A 672 85.84 50.45 1.03
N GLU A 673 85.11 49.50 0.42
CA GLU A 673 85.25 49.13 -1.01
C GLU A 673 84.10 48.21 -1.48
N GLU A 674 83.90 48.20 -2.80
CA GLU A 674 82.64 48.09 -3.52
C GLU A 674 82.19 46.68 -4.02
N LEU A 675 80.88 46.62 -4.33
CA LEU A 675 80.16 45.87 -5.39
C LEU A 675 80.40 44.36 -5.63
N PRO A 676 79.40 43.53 -5.29
CA PRO A 676 78.63 42.77 -6.32
C PRO A 676 77.09 42.79 -6.12
N SER A 677 76.58 43.50 -5.11
CA SER A 677 75.21 43.38 -4.58
C SER A 677 74.09 43.94 -5.48
N ILE A 678 74.42 44.81 -6.43
CA ILE A 678 73.44 45.54 -7.24
C ILE A 678 72.80 44.65 -8.33
N SER A 679 73.49 43.60 -8.78
CA SER A 679 72.97 42.65 -9.78
C SER A 679 71.95 41.67 -9.21
N SER A 680 72.14 41.17 -7.99
CA SER A 680 71.17 40.26 -7.35
C SER A 680 69.89 40.99 -6.96
N LEU A 681 70.02 42.22 -6.46
CA LEU A 681 68.87 43.07 -6.08
C LEU A 681 67.99 43.44 -7.29
N LYS A 682 68.56 43.61 -8.49
CA LYS A 682 67.78 43.80 -9.71
C LYS A 682 66.99 42.55 -10.12
N ALA A 683 67.56 41.35 -9.95
CA ALA A 683 66.88 40.10 -10.26
C ALA A 683 65.79 39.73 -9.24
N GLU A 684 65.96 40.12 -7.97
CA GLU A 684 64.91 40.03 -6.96
C GLU A 684 63.79 41.03 -7.21
N LEU A 685 64.09 42.26 -7.63
CA LEU A 685 63.08 43.26 -7.98
C LEU A 685 62.19 42.82 -9.15
N GLU A 686 62.75 42.19 -10.18
CA GLU A 686 61.95 41.68 -11.31
C GLU A 686 61.11 40.44 -10.94
N ARG A 687 61.58 39.58 -10.03
CA ARG A 687 60.76 38.48 -9.47
C ARG A 687 59.60 38.99 -8.64
N ILE A 688 59.86 39.96 -7.75
CA ILE A 688 58.82 40.58 -6.91
C ILE A 688 57.78 41.30 -7.79
N LYS A 689 58.19 41.92 -8.90
CA LYS A 689 57.25 42.49 -9.88
C LYS A 689 56.38 41.43 -10.53
N ALA A 690 56.95 40.31 -10.99
CA ALA A 690 56.19 39.24 -11.62
C ALA A 690 55.20 38.58 -10.65
N GLU A 691 55.61 38.35 -9.40
CA GLU A 691 54.72 37.84 -8.34
C GLU A 691 53.60 38.83 -8.00
N LYS A 692 53.92 40.13 -7.96
CA LYS A 692 52.93 41.19 -7.77
C LYS A 692 51.90 41.20 -8.91
N GLU A 693 52.35 41.10 -10.16
CA GLU A 693 51.47 41.10 -11.34
C GLU A 693 50.56 39.86 -11.35
N GLN A 694 51.08 38.70 -10.93
CA GLN A 694 50.29 37.48 -10.77
C GLN A 694 49.25 37.58 -9.64
N LEU A 695 49.63 38.17 -8.50
CA LEU A 695 48.72 38.44 -7.38
C LEU A 695 47.63 39.47 -7.76
N GLU A 696 47.99 40.53 -8.50
CA GLU A 696 47.02 41.51 -9.01
C GLU A 696 46.04 40.84 -9.99
N SER A 697 46.52 39.99 -10.91
CA SER A 697 45.65 39.24 -11.83
C SER A 697 44.71 38.28 -11.10
N SER A 698 45.21 37.54 -10.10
CA SER A 698 44.38 36.63 -9.30
C SER A 698 43.36 37.38 -8.43
N SER A 699 43.75 38.52 -7.86
CA SER A 699 42.83 39.39 -7.12
C SER A 699 41.73 39.94 -8.02
N GLN A 700 42.05 40.27 -9.28
CA GLN A 700 41.10 40.82 -10.24
C GLN A 700 40.11 39.75 -10.73
N GLU A 701 40.57 38.51 -10.98
CA GLU A 701 39.69 37.37 -11.26
C GLU A 701 38.76 37.06 -10.08
N ASN A 702 39.29 37.08 -8.85
CA ASN A 702 38.48 36.88 -7.66
C ASN A 702 37.41 37.97 -7.50
N LEU A 703 37.72 39.23 -7.85
CA LEU A 703 36.76 40.32 -7.83
C LEU A 703 35.63 40.13 -8.85
N GLN A 704 35.96 39.72 -10.08
CA GLN A 704 34.97 39.39 -11.12
C GLN A 704 34.10 38.19 -10.72
N ARG A 705 34.70 37.16 -10.10
CA ARG A 705 33.96 36.03 -9.53
C ARG A 705 32.98 36.51 -8.46
N LEU A 706 33.40 37.42 -7.58
CA LEU A 706 32.57 37.96 -6.51
C LEU A 706 31.40 38.80 -7.07
N GLU A 707 31.63 39.59 -8.12
CA GLU A 707 30.56 40.32 -8.82
C GLU A 707 29.56 39.36 -9.47
N SER A 708 30.01 38.29 -10.15
CA SER A 708 29.12 37.29 -10.74
C SER A 708 28.30 36.53 -9.69
N LEU A 709 28.89 36.25 -8.53
CA LEU A 709 28.21 35.65 -7.38
C LEU A 709 27.19 36.63 -6.76
N GLN A 710 27.50 37.92 -6.75
CA GLN A 710 26.59 38.95 -6.27
C GLN A 710 25.37 39.12 -7.19
N GLU A 711 25.58 39.10 -8.52
CA GLU A 711 24.49 39.14 -9.49
C GLU A 711 23.59 37.90 -9.39
N THR A 712 24.18 36.71 -9.33
CA THR A 712 23.40 35.46 -9.16
C THR A 712 22.62 35.46 -7.85
N LYS A 713 23.24 35.91 -6.75
CA LYS A 713 22.54 36.11 -5.46
C LYS A 713 21.34 37.05 -5.61
N ASN A 714 21.52 38.20 -6.26
CA ASN A 714 20.43 39.17 -6.45
C ASN A 714 19.28 38.57 -7.28
N THR A 715 19.59 37.80 -8.33
CA THR A 715 18.56 37.13 -9.14
C THR A 715 17.79 36.08 -8.34
N LEU A 716 18.47 35.30 -7.49
CA LEU A 716 17.84 34.31 -6.61
C LEU A 716 16.99 34.98 -5.52
N GLU A 717 17.44 36.10 -4.95
CA GLU A 717 16.64 36.88 -3.99
C GLU A 717 15.37 37.44 -4.62
N GLU A 718 15.42 37.88 -5.89
CA GLU A 718 14.22 38.36 -6.59
C GLU A 718 13.26 37.22 -6.95
N GLN A 719 13.77 36.04 -7.34
CA GLN A 719 12.95 34.85 -7.54
C GLN A 719 12.29 34.40 -6.23
N LEU A 720 13.03 34.39 -5.12
CA LEU A 720 12.48 34.07 -3.80
C LEU A 720 11.37 35.05 -3.39
N LYS A 721 11.51 36.34 -3.68
CA LYS A 721 10.45 37.34 -3.45
C LYS A 721 9.21 37.08 -4.30
N LYS A 722 9.37 36.66 -5.56
CA LYS A 722 8.23 36.32 -6.44
C LYS A 722 7.50 35.07 -5.95
N GLU A 723 8.25 34.03 -5.60
CA GLU A 723 7.68 32.78 -5.07
C GLU A 723 6.99 32.98 -3.72
N THR A 724 7.57 33.77 -2.82
CA THR A 724 6.93 34.10 -1.54
C THR A 724 5.64 34.91 -1.70
N ALA A 725 5.58 35.84 -2.67
CA ALA A 725 4.36 36.56 -2.99
C ALA A 725 3.29 35.65 -3.62
N ALA A 726 3.69 34.74 -4.52
CA ALA A 726 2.78 33.76 -5.12
C ALA A 726 2.21 32.79 -4.06
N LYS A 727 3.06 32.32 -3.14
CA LYS A 727 2.65 31.49 -2.01
C LYS A 727 1.62 32.21 -1.13
N ALA A 728 1.86 33.47 -0.76
CA ALA A 728 0.92 34.25 0.06
C ALA A 728 -0.46 34.40 -0.62
N ASN A 729 -0.49 34.62 -1.94
CA ASN A 729 -1.73 34.70 -2.69
C ASN A 729 -2.49 33.36 -2.71
N LEU A 730 -1.78 32.24 -2.88
CA LEU A 730 -2.39 30.91 -2.85
C LEU A 730 -2.94 30.57 -1.46
N GLU A 731 -2.21 30.91 -0.40
CA GLU A 731 -2.66 30.73 0.99
C GLU A 731 -3.94 31.54 1.26
N GLN A 732 -4.03 32.77 0.76
CA GLN A 732 -5.25 33.57 0.85
C GLN A 732 -6.42 32.91 0.11
N LEU A 733 -6.20 32.41 -1.11
CA LEU A 733 -7.26 31.77 -1.91
C LEU A 733 -7.79 30.49 -1.22
N VAL A 734 -6.89 29.69 -0.65
CA VAL A 734 -7.25 28.50 0.14
C VAL A 734 -8.06 28.87 1.38
N PHE A 735 -7.69 29.96 2.05
CA PHE A 735 -8.44 30.46 3.21
C PHE A 735 -9.86 30.93 2.83
N GLU A 736 -10.00 31.62 1.69
CA GLU A 736 -11.30 32.07 1.18
C GLU A 736 -12.22 30.90 0.79
N GLU A 737 -11.68 29.88 0.09
CA GLU A 737 -12.44 28.67 -0.26
C GLU A 737 -12.81 27.86 0.99
N LYS A 738 -11.92 27.77 2.00
CA LYS A 738 -12.25 27.13 3.28
C LYS A 738 -13.42 27.84 3.99
N ASN A 739 -13.41 29.17 4.01
CA ASN A 739 -14.51 29.95 4.60
C ASN A 739 -15.81 29.81 3.80
N LYS A 740 -15.74 29.59 2.49
CA LYS A 740 -16.92 29.34 1.65
C LYS A 740 -17.47 27.94 1.89
N ALA A 741 -16.63 26.93 1.95
CA ALA A 741 -17.01 25.56 2.30
C ALA A 741 -17.66 25.50 3.69
N GLN A 742 -17.10 26.20 4.68
CA GLN A 742 -17.67 26.27 6.02
C GLN A 742 -19.06 26.94 6.03
N ARG A 743 -19.26 28.00 5.24
CA ARG A 743 -20.58 28.64 5.09
C ARG A 743 -21.60 27.69 4.45
N LEU A 744 -21.22 27.03 3.35
CA LEU A 744 -22.10 26.06 2.69
C LEU A 744 -22.45 24.87 3.61
N GLN A 745 -21.50 24.40 4.43
CA GLN A 745 -21.77 23.37 5.44
C GLN A 745 -22.81 23.87 6.47
N THR A 746 -22.66 25.09 6.99
CA THR A 746 -23.64 25.63 7.94
C THR A 746 -25.03 25.82 7.30
N GLU A 747 -25.10 26.20 6.03
CA GLU A 747 -26.37 26.31 5.30
C GLU A 747 -27.01 24.94 5.07
N LEU A 748 -26.20 23.93 4.76
CA LEU A 748 -26.67 22.54 4.62
C LEU A 748 -27.19 22.01 5.95
N ASP A 749 -26.47 22.18 7.05
CA ASP A 749 -26.88 21.74 8.39
C ASP A 749 -28.19 22.40 8.81
N VAL A 750 -28.36 23.71 8.55
CA VAL A 750 -29.61 24.42 8.80
C VAL A 750 -30.74 23.88 7.92
N SER A 751 -30.49 23.63 6.63
CA SER A 751 -31.47 23.06 5.71
C SER A 751 -31.91 21.65 6.12
N GLU A 752 -30.96 20.80 6.53
CA GLU A 752 -31.26 19.46 7.05
C GLU A 752 -32.07 19.53 8.33
N GLN A 753 -31.75 20.44 9.25
CA GLN A 753 -32.50 20.63 10.48
C GLN A 753 -33.95 21.06 10.18
N VAL A 754 -34.15 22.01 9.27
CA VAL A 754 -35.48 22.44 8.82
C VAL A 754 -36.25 21.27 8.20
N GLN A 755 -35.60 20.42 7.40
CA GLN A 755 -36.25 19.22 6.84
C GLN A 755 -36.65 18.22 7.93
N ARG A 756 -35.77 17.95 8.90
CA ARG A 756 -36.07 17.08 10.05
C ARG A 756 -37.26 17.62 10.85
N ASP A 757 -37.29 18.92 11.10
CA ASP A 757 -38.38 19.59 11.81
C ASP A 757 -39.71 19.51 11.04
N PHE A 758 -39.68 19.68 9.71
CA PHE A 758 -40.84 19.49 8.84
C PHE A 758 -41.38 18.05 8.90
N VAL A 759 -40.48 17.06 8.85
CA VAL A 759 -40.88 15.65 8.96
C VAL A 759 -41.50 15.38 10.33
N LYS A 760 -40.86 15.82 11.42
CA LYS A 760 -41.36 15.66 12.79
C LYS A 760 -42.74 16.31 12.99
N LEU A 761 -42.92 17.51 12.44
CA LEU A 761 -44.21 18.21 12.46
C LEU A 761 -45.28 17.44 11.66
N SER A 762 -44.93 16.96 10.45
CA SER A 762 -45.85 16.21 9.59
C SER A 762 -46.31 14.88 10.22
N GLN A 763 -45.38 14.12 10.81
CA GLN A 763 -45.67 12.88 11.53
C GLN A 763 -46.56 13.14 12.74
N THR A 764 -46.26 14.19 13.51
CA THR A 764 -47.09 14.52 14.68
C THR A 764 -48.50 14.93 14.26
N LEU A 765 -48.65 15.77 13.23
CA LEU A 765 -49.95 16.12 12.66
C LEU A 765 -50.73 14.88 12.22
N GLN A 766 -50.06 13.91 11.60
CA GLN A 766 -50.67 12.68 11.10
C GLN A 766 -51.16 11.79 12.26
N VAL A 767 -50.37 11.66 13.33
CA VAL A 767 -50.77 10.95 14.56
C VAL A 767 -51.98 11.64 15.22
N GLN A 768 -51.99 12.97 15.28
CA GLN A 768 -53.09 13.72 15.90
C GLN A 768 -54.38 13.61 15.08
N LEU A 769 -54.29 13.66 13.74
CA LEU A 769 -55.43 13.43 12.85
C LEU A 769 -56.01 12.03 13.01
N GLU A 770 -55.15 11.02 13.18
CA GLU A 770 -55.59 9.64 13.40
C GLU A 770 -56.25 9.46 14.78
N ARG A 771 -55.71 10.10 15.83
CA ARG A 771 -56.37 10.14 17.15
C ARG A 771 -57.74 10.81 17.11
N ILE A 772 -57.91 11.87 16.31
CA ILE A 772 -59.22 12.52 16.10
C ILE A 772 -60.19 11.57 15.38
N ARG A 773 -59.73 10.83 14.38
CA ARG A 773 -60.57 9.84 13.66
C ARG A 773 -61.05 8.71 14.56
N GLN A 774 -60.22 8.29 15.52
CA GLN A 774 -60.52 7.22 16.47
C GLN A 774 -61.32 7.69 17.70
N ALA A 775 -61.55 9.00 17.84
CA ALA A 775 -62.28 9.54 18.97
C ALA A 775 -63.79 9.28 18.85
N ASP A 776 -64.35 8.77 19.94
CA ASP A 776 -65.72 8.32 20.14
C ASP A 776 -66.65 9.41 20.71
N SER A 777 -66.11 10.58 21.07
CA SER A 777 -66.89 11.72 21.57
C SER A 777 -66.31 13.08 21.19
N LEU A 778 -67.18 14.09 21.11
CA LEU A 778 -66.80 15.48 20.82
C LEU A 778 -65.93 16.11 21.93
N GLU A 779 -66.09 15.70 23.20
CA GLU A 779 -65.21 16.16 24.27
C GLU A 779 -63.76 15.65 24.10
N ARG A 780 -63.59 14.40 23.64
CA ARG A 780 -62.26 13.82 23.34
C ARG A 780 -61.57 14.53 22.18
N ILE A 781 -62.31 14.85 21.13
CA ILE A 781 -61.79 15.63 19.99
C ILE A 781 -61.34 17.03 20.45
N ARG A 782 -62.10 17.69 21.33
CA ARG A 782 -61.70 18.99 21.90
C ARG A 782 -60.46 18.91 22.79
N ALA A 783 -60.29 17.83 23.54
CA ALA A 783 -59.08 17.61 24.35
C ALA A 783 -57.84 17.46 23.45
N ILE A 784 -57.91 16.61 22.42
CA ILE A 784 -56.82 16.40 21.45
C ILE A 784 -56.45 17.72 20.73
N LEU A 785 -57.45 18.50 20.31
CA LEU A 785 -57.21 19.79 19.65
C LEU A 785 -56.60 20.85 20.58
N ASN A 786 -56.91 20.83 21.89
CA ASN A 786 -56.29 21.73 22.85
C ASN A 786 -54.84 21.35 23.14
N ASP A 787 -54.52 20.05 23.16
CA ASP A 787 -53.14 19.54 23.33
C ASP A 787 -52.25 19.84 22.10
N THR A 788 -52.83 20.15 20.94
CA THR A 788 -52.10 20.54 19.72
C THR A 788 -51.74 22.04 19.61
N LYS A 789 -52.06 22.87 20.61
CA LYS A 789 -51.64 24.28 20.64
C LYS A 789 -50.18 24.40 21.06
N LEU A 790 -49.27 24.10 20.14
CA LEU A 790 -47.83 24.22 20.34
C LEU A 790 -47.33 25.53 19.73
N THR A 791 -46.48 26.25 20.46
CA THR A 791 -45.86 27.51 19.99
C THR A 791 -44.44 27.32 19.48
N ASP A 792 -43.81 26.17 19.75
CA ASP A 792 -42.44 25.83 19.40
C ASP A 792 -42.35 24.33 19.00
N ILE A 793 -41.58 24.02 17.96
CA ILE A 793 -41.42 22.67 17.40
C ILE A 793 -40.72 21.71 18.36
N ASN A 794 -39.93 22.25 19.31
CA ASN A 794 -39.26 21.49 20.37
C ASN A 794 -40.23 20.92 21.42
N GLN A 795 -41.48 21.41 21.46
CA GLN A 795 -42.52 20.90 22.36
C GLN A 795 -43.18 19.62 21.81
N LEU A 796 -42.85 19.21 20.58
CA LEU A 796 -43.30 17.95 20.00
C LEU A 796 -42.53 16.78 20.65
N PRO A 797 -43.23 15.76 21.19
CA PRO A 797 -42.57 14.60 21.76
C PRO A 797 -41.66 13.94 20.73
N GLU A 798 -40.47 13.51 21.15
CA GLU A 798 -39.61 12.66 20.33
C GLU A 798 -40.36 11.33 20.08
N THR A 799 -40.66 11.07 18.81
CA THR A 799 -41.34 9.86 18.35
C THR A 799 -40.38 8.71 18.19
#